data_AF-A0A8C2SFS7-F1
#
_entry.id   AF-A0A8C2SFS7-F1
#
_cell.length_a   1.000
_cell.length_b   1.000
_cell.length_c   1.000
_cell.angle_alpha   90.00
_cell.angle_beta   90.00
_cell.angle_gamma   90.00
#
_symmetry.space_group_name_H-M   'P 1'
#
loop_
_entity.id
_entity.type
_entity.pdbx_description
1 polymer ?
#
loop_
_entity_poly.entity_id
_entity_poly.type
_entity_poly.pdbx_seq_one_letter_code
_entity_poly.pdbx_strand_id
1 'polypeptide(L)'
;MDESLANLSEDEYYSEEERNAKGAAFQSRLPHDRMTSQEAACFPDIISGPQQTQKVFLFIRNRTLQLWLDNPKIQLTFEATLQQLEAPYNSDTVLVHRVHSYLERHGLINFGIYKRIKPLPTKKTGKVIIIGSGVSGLAAARQLQSFGMDVTLLEARDRVGGRVATFRKGNYVADLGAMVVTGLDFINTEVPKEKDEMVEQEFNRLLEATSYLSHQLDFNVLNNKPVSLGQALEVVIQLQEKHVKDEQIEHWKKIVKTQEELKELLNKMVNLKEKIKELHQQYKEASEVKPPRDITAEFLVKSKHRDLTALCKEYDELAETQGKLEEKLQELEANPPSDVYLSSRDRQILDWHFANLEFANATPLSTLSLKHWDQDDDFEFTGSHLTVRNGYSSEGLDIKLNTAVRQVRYTASGCEVIAVNTRSTSQTFIYKCDAVLCTLPLGVLKQQPPAVQFVPPLPEWKTSAVQRMGFGNLNKVVLCFDRVFWDPSVNLFGHVGSTTASRGELFLFWNLYKAPILLALVAGEAAGIMENISDDVIVGRCLAILKGIFGSSAVPQPKETVVSRWRADPWARGSYSYVAAGSSGNDYDLMAQPITPGPSIPGAPQPIPRLFFAGEHTIRNYPATVHGALLSGLREAGRIADQFLGAMYTLPRQATPGVPAQQSPSM
;
A
#
# COMPACT_ATOMS: atom_id res chain seq x y z
N MET A 1 34.24 -35.46 -3.27
CA MET A 1 33.50 -35.17 -4.51
C MET A 1 32.65 -33.97 -4.22
N ASP A 2 32.92 -32.93 -4.98
CA ASP A 2 32.51 -31.54 -4.74
C ASP A 2 31.01 -31.38 -5.01
N GLU A 3 30.25 -30.91 -4.01
CA GLU A 3 28.83 -30.58 -4.10
C GLU A 3 28.60 -29.12 -4.58
N SER A 4 29.61 -28.51 -5.21
CA SER A 4 29.57 -27.13 -5.73
C SER A 4 29.21 -26.99 -7.20
N LEU A 5 28.75 -28.05 -7.88
CA LEU A 5 28.45 -28.04 -9.32
C LEU A 5 26.97 -28.19 -9.71
N ALA A 6 26.02 -28.04 -8.78
CA ALA A 6 24.59 -28.28 -9.06
C ALA A 6 23.69 -27.02 -9.10
N ASN A 7 24.24 -25.80 -9.06
CA ASN A 7 23.47 -24.56 -9.27
C ASN A 7 24.09 -23.71 -10.38
N LEU A 8 24.07 -24.21 -11.61
CA LEU A 8 24.10 -23.35 -12.79
C LEU A 8 22.67 -22.88 -13.03
N SER A 9 22.41 -21.59 -12.83
CA SER A 9 21.10 -20.97 -13.05
C SER A 9 20.62 -21.21 -14.48
N GLU A 10 19.32 -21.49 -14.67
CA GLU A 10 18.65 -21.65 -15.99
C GLU A 10 18.87 -20.47 -16.98
N ASP A 11 19.50 -19.38 -16.53
CA ASP A 11 19.81 -18.18 -17.32
C ASP A 11 21.01 -18.30 -18.26
N GLU A 12 21.88 -19.32 -18.14
CA GLU A 12 23.04 -19.49 -19.04
C GLU A 12 22.66 -20.01 -20.45
N TYR A 13 21.44 -20.49 -20.65
CA TYR A 13 20.96 -21.04 -21.93
C TYR A 13 20.32 -20.01 -22.87
N TYR A 14 20.10 -18.77 -22.41
CA TYR A 14 19.44 -17.72 -23.21
C TYR A 14 20.46 -16.77 -23.82
N SER A 15 20.23 -16.39 -25.07
CA SER A 15 21.00 -15.32 -25.71
C SER A 15 20.89 -14.00 -24.90
N GLU A 16 21.88 -13.13 -25.00
CA GLU A 16 21.85 -11.81 -24.35
C GLU A 16 20.62 -10.99 -24.78
N GLU A 17 20.20 -11.15 -26.04
CA GLU A 17 19.00 -10.53 -26.60
C GLU A 17 17.71 -11.04 -25.92
N GLU A 18 17.60 -12.36 -25.70
CA GLU A 18 16.46 -12.95 -24.98
C GLU A 18 16.41 -12.52 -23.51
N ARG A 19 17.56 -12.41 -22.84
CA ARG A 19 17.64 -11.93 -21.46
C ARG A 19 17.17 -10.48 -21.32
N ASN A 20 17.61 -9.59 -22.21
CA ASN A 20 17.17 -8.19 -22.20
C ASN A 20 15.68 -8.04 -22.55
N ALA A 21 15.16 -8.88 -23.45
CA ALA A 21 13.73 -8.91 -23.77
C ALA A 21 12.86 -9.34 -22.58
N LYS A 22 13.32 -10.27 -21.72
CA LYS A 22 12.61 -10.62 -20.48
C LYS A 22 12.50 -9.41 -19.54
N GLY A 23 13.58 -8.65 -19.36
CA GLY A 23 13.59 -7.43 -18.55
C GLY A 23 12.59 -6.36 -19.05
N ALA A 24 12.43 -6.23 -20.36
CA ALA A 24 11.46 -5.31 -20.96
C ALA A 24 9.99 -5.67 -20.62
N ALA A 25 9.67 -6.96 -20.54
CA ALA A 25 8.35 -7.43 -20.09
C ALA A 25 8.11 -7.04 -18.63
N PHE A 26 9.09 -7.29 -17.75
CA PHE A 26 9.03 -6.91 -16.34
C PHE A 26 8.83 -5.40 -16.15
N GLN A 27 9.63 -4.57 -16.83
CA GLN A 27 9.49 -3.10 -16.80
C GLN A 27 8.11 -2.61 -17.29
N SER A 28 7.46 -3.42 -18.14
CA SER A 28 6.13 -3.16 -18.68
C SER A 28 5.01 -3.80 -17.85
N ARG A 29 5.32 -4.45 -16.72
CA ARG A 29 4.40 -5.18 -15.83
C ARG A 29 3.68 -6.35 -16.52
N LEU A 30 4.41 -7.06 -17.37
CA LEU A 30 3.91 -8.24 -18.09
C LEU A 30 4.75 -9.48 -17.74
N PRO A 31 4.13 -10.66 -17.55
CA PRO A 31 4.89 -11.91 -17.48
C PRO A 31 5.62 -12.13 -18.81
N HIS A 32 6.92 -12.45 -18.77
CA HIS A 32 7.72 -12.57 -19.99
C HIS A 32 7.45 -13.86 -20.78
N ASP A 33 6.94 -14.89 -20.11
CA ASP A 33 6.77 -16.27 -20.59
C ASP A 33 5.30 -16.70 -20.74
N ARG A 34 4.35 -15.82 -20.42
CA ARG A 34 2.91 -16.11 -20.49
C ARG A 34 2.12 -14.98 -21.12
N MET A 35 1.08 -15.32 -21.88
CA MET A 35 0.11 -14.35 -22.37
C MET A 35 -0.84 -13.92 -21.25
N THR A 36 -1.12 -12.62 -21.17
CA THR A 36 -2.11 -12.04 -20.27
C THR A 36 -3.54 -12.24 -20.77
N SER A 37 -4.54 -12.04 -19.91
CA SER A 37 -5.95 -12.09 -20.31
C SER A 37 -6.31 -11.03 -21.37
N GLN A 38 -5.63 -9.88 -21.36
CA GLN A 38 -5.84 -8.82 -22.35
C GLN A 38 -5.26 -9.21 -23.72
N GLU A 39 -4.06 -9.80 -23.74
CA GLU A 39 -3.49 -10.38 -24.96
C GLU A 39 -4.36 -11.53 -25.47
N ALA A 40 -4.86 -12.41 -24.59
CA ALA A 40 -5.74 -13.51 -24.95
C ALA A 40 -7.02 -13.05 -25.67
N ALA A 41 -7.62 -11.94 -25.24
CA ALA A 41 -8.81 -11.38 -25.87
C ALA A 41 -8.53 -10.84 -27.29
N CYS A 42 -7.32 -10.37 -27.55
CA CYS A 42 -6.92 -9.77 -28.84
C CYS A 42 -6.28 -10.77 -29.81
N PHE A 43 -5.71 -11.85 -29.27
CA PHE A 43 -5.01 -12.91 -30.00
C PHE A 43 -5.57 -14.30 -29.62
N PRO A 44 -6.89 -14.54 -29.72
CA PRO A 44 -7.50 -15.81 -29.33
C PRO A 44 -6.93 -16.96 -30.17
N ASP A 45 -6.61 -16.70 -31.44
CA ASP A 45 -6.00 -17.63 -32.39
C ASP A 45 -4.61 -18.13 -31.94
N ILE A 46 -3.87 -17.30 -31.21
CA ILE A 46 -2.53 -17.64 -30.72
C ILE A 46 -2.60 -18.41 -29.41
N ILE A 47 -3.39 -17.94 -28.44
CA ILE A 47 -3.47 -18.57 -27.12
C ILE A 47 -4.17 -19.94 -27.16
N SER A 48 -5.12 -20.15 -28.07
CA SER A 48 -5.70 -21.47 -28.32
C SER A 48 -4.85 -22.35 -29.24
N GLY A 49 -3.79 -21.79 -29.83
CA GLY A 49 -2.90 -22.45 -30.77
C GLY A 49 -1.71 -23.17 -30.11
N PRO A 50 -0.79 -23.72 -30.93
CA PRO A 50 0.38 -24.43 -30.44
C PRO A 50 1.30 -23.57 -29.56
N GLN A 51 1.92 -24.20 -28.55
CA GLN A 51 2.89 -23.56 -27.63
C GLN A 51 4.03 -22.84 -28.37
N GLN A 52 4.49 -23.38 -29.49
CA GLN A 52 5.54 -22.75 -30.29
C GLN A 52 5.11 -21.37 -30.82
N THR A 53 3.87 -21.21 -31.27
CA THR A 53 3.32 -19.95 -31.76
C THR A 53 3.20 -18.92 -30.63
N GLN A 54 2.83 -19.38 -29.43
CA GLN A 54 2.78 -18.53 -28.23
C GLN A 54 4.17 -18.00 -27.88
N LYS A 55 5.21 -18.85 -27.92
CA LYS A 55 6.61 -18.41 -27.70
C LYS A 55 7.07 -17.37 -28.73
N VAL A 56 6.72 -17.54 -30.00
CA VAL A 56 7.02 -16.55 -31.05
C VAL A 56 6.32 -15.22 -30.78
N PHE A 57 5.02 -15.23 -30.43
CA PHE A 57 4.29 -14.04 -30.03
C PHE A 57 4.94 -13.33 -28.83
N LEU A 58 5.25 -14.07 -27.77
CA LEU A 58 5.84 -13.53 -26.54
C LEU A 58 7.21 -12.89 -26.83
N PHE A 59 8.04 -13.52 -27.65
CA PHE A 59 9.32 -12.94 -28.06
C PHE A 59 9.12 -11.63 -28.85
N ILE A 60 8.24 -11.62 -29.87
CA ILE A 60 7.95 -10.41 -30.66
C ILE A 60 7.45 -9.28 -29.74
N ARG A 61 6.56 -9.60 -28.80
CA ARG A 61 6.05 -8.63 -27.81
C ARG A 61 7.18 -8.08 -26.94
N ASN A 62 7.97 -8.96 -26.32
CA ASN A 62 9.06 -8.59 -25.42
C ASN A 62 10.13 -7.76 -26.13
N ARG A 63 10.50 -8.16 -27.35
CA ARG A 63 11.49 -7.45 -28.16
C ARG A 63 10.98 -6.08 -28.59
N THR A 64 9.71 -5.97 -28.99
CA THR A 64 9.11 -4.67 -29.35
C THR A 64 9.06 -3.72 -28.16
N LEU A 65 8.75 -4.22 -26.95
CA LEU A 65 8.81 -3.42 -25.72
C LEU A 65 10.23 -2.94 -25.44
N GLN A 66 11.22 -3.83 -25.55
CA GLN A 66 12.62 -3.49 -25.35
C GLN A 66 13.07 -2.35 -26.26
N LEU A 67 12.78 -2.45 -27.56
CA LEU A 67 13.14 -1.41 -28.54
C LEU A 67 12.57 -0.03 -28.18
N TRP A 68 11.37 0.02 -27.60
CA TRP A 68 10.77 1.27 -27.13
C TRP A 68 11.45 1.77 -25.84
N LEU A 69 11.69 0.87 -24.87
CA LEU A 69 12.30 1.22 -23.59
C LEU A 69 13.75 1.69 -23.72
N ASP A 70 14.48 1.17 -24.71
CA ASP A 70 15.85 1.60 -25.02
C ASP A 70 15.90 3.04 -25.53
N ASN A 71 14.84 3.53 -26.20
CA ASN A 71 14.76 4.91 -26.67
C ASN A 71 13.32 5.46 -26.71
N PRO A 72 12.72 5.79 -25.54
CA PRO A 72 11.32 6.24 -25.44
C PRO A 72 11.14 7.70 -25.89
N LYS A 73 12.21 8.36 -26.37
CA LYS A 73 12.17 9.76 -26.83
C LYS A 73 11.75 9.88 -28.29
N ILE A 74 11.69 8.80 -29.05
CA ILE A 74 11.28 8.78 -30.45
C ILE A 74 10.20 7.73 -30.66
N GLN A 75 9.26 7.97 -31.59
CA GLN A 75 8.23 6.98 -31.92
C GLN A 75 8.87 5.69 -32.47
N LEU A 76 8.51 4.53 -31.91
CA LEU A 76 8.82 3.22 -32.47
C LEU A 76 7.77 2.86 -33.52
N THR A 77 8.13 2.91 -34.81
CA THR A 77 7.22 2.54 -35.90
C THR A 77 7.27 1.04 -36.19
N PHE A 78 6.19 0.50 -36.75
CA PHE A 78 6.15 -0.90 -37.21
C PHE A 78 7.33 -1.24 -38.14
N GLU A 79 7.68 -0.35 -39.07
CA GLU A 79 8.79 -0.58 -40.00
C GLU A 79 10.12 -0.71 -39.25
N ALA A 80 10.36 0.13 -38.24
CA ALA A 80 11.55 0.08 -37.41
C ALA A 80 11.58 -1.17 -36.50
N THR A 81 10.41 -1.62 -36.02
CA THR A 81 10.28 -2.89 -35.28
C THR A 81 10.62 -4.08 -36.17
N LEU A 82 10.04 -4.17 -37.37
CA LEU A 82 10.26 -5.28 -38.28
C LEU A 82 11.72 -5.37 -38.75
N GLN A 83 12.37 -4.23 -38.99
CA GLN A 83 13.78 -4.16 -39.38
C GLN A 83 14.75 -4.65 -38.30
N GLN A 84 14.37 -4.51 -37.03
CA GLN A 84 15.21 -4.91 -35.88
C GLN A 84 14.90 -6.31 -35.35
N LEU A 85 13.88 -6.98 -35.90
CA LEU A 85 13.62 -8.39 -35.61
C LEU A 85 14.45 -9.28 -36.54
N GLU A 86 15.05 -10.32 -35.97
CA GLU A 86 15.78 -11.33 -36.73
C GLU A 86 14.91 -12.55 -37.07
N ALA A 87 15.38 -13.37 -38.01
CA ALA A 87 14.73 -14.63 -38.34
C ALA A 87 14.84 -15.61 -37.15
N PRO A 88 13.80 -16.43 -36.87
CA PRO A 88 12.57 -16.59 -37.63
C PRO A 88 11.45 -15.59 -37.28
N TYR A 89 11.64 -14.71 -36.28
CA TYR A 89 10.60 -13.87 -35.71
C TYR A 89 10.11 -12.74 -36.62
N ASN A 90 10.91 -12.32 -37.60
CA ASN A 90 10.54 -11.32 -38.61
C ASN A 90 9.79 -11.88 -39.83
N SER A 91 9.61 -13.20 -39.92
CA SER A 91 9.01 -13.84 -41.10
C SER A 91 7.50 -13.63 -41.21
N ASP A 92 6.78 -13.68 -40.08
CA ASP A 92 5.34 -13.39 -40.04
C ASP A 92 5.09 -11.89 -39.80
N THR A 93 5.15 -11.13 -40.88
CA THR A 93 4.96 -9.67 -40.86
C THR A 93 3.58 -9.25 -40.35
N VAL A 94 2.54 -10.08 -40.56
CA VAL A 94 1.17 -9.79 -40.10
C VAL A 94 1.11 -9.94 -38.59
N LEU A 95 1.72 -10.97 -38.02
CA LEU A 95 1.83 -11.13 -36.57
C LEU A 95 2.59 -9.96 -35.94
N VAL A 96 3.75 -9.58 -36.49
CA VAL A 96 4.53 -8.43 -35.99
C VAL A 96 3.69 -7.16 -36.02
N HIS A 97 2.95 -6.91 -37.11
CA HIS A 97 2.10 -5.74 -37.24
C HIS A 97 0.95 -5.74 -36.22
N ARG A 98 0.29 -6.89 -35.99
CA ARG A 98 -0.76 -7.03 -34.97
C ARG A 98 -0.21 -6.78 -33.57
N VAL A 99 0.96 -7.35 -33.23
CA VAL A 99 1.62 -7.14 -31.92
C VAL A 99 2.00 -5.67 -31.73
N HIS A 100 2.66 -5.04 -32.71
CA HIS A 100 3.01 -3.62 -32.66
C HIS A 100 1.76 -2.75 -32.45
N SER A 101 0.72 -2.98 -33.26
CA SER A 101 -0.55 -2.25 -33.17
C SER A 101 -1.24 -2.42 -31.82
N TYR A 102 -1.22 -3.62 -31.25
CA TYR A 102 -1.74 -3.90 -29.90
C TYR A 102 -0.97 -3.12 -28.84
N LEU A 103 0.37 -3.19 -28.85
CA LEU A 103 1.20 -2.49 -27.86
C LEU A 103 1.04 -0.97 -27.95
N GLU A 104 0.93 -0.42 -29.16
CA GLU A 104 0.68 1.01 -29.38
C GLU A 104 -0.74 1.42 -28.93
N ARG A 105 -1.76 0.61 -29.26
CA ARG A 105 -3.15 0.85 -28.87
C ARG A 105 -3.35 0.90 -27.36
N HIS A 106 -2.70 0.00 -26.64
CA HIS A 106 -2.83 -0.14 -25.18
C HIS A 106 -1.80 0.68 -24.40
N GLY A 107 -1.00 1.51 -25.08
CA GLY A 107 -0.05 2.44 -24.44
C GLY A 107 1.12 1.76 -23.74
N LEU A 108 1.55 0.59 -24.23
CA LEU A 108 2.75 -0.10 -23.76
C LEU A 108 4.02 0.40 -24.47
N ILE A 109 3.86 0.89 -25.70
CA ILE A 109 4.86 1.65 -26.46
C ILE A 109 4.25 2.96 -26.95
N ASN A 110 5.06 3.89 -27.45
CA ASN A 110 4.60 5.14 -28.07
C ASN A 110 3.62 5.93 -27.19
N PHE A 111 3.86 5.98 -25.88
CA PHE A 111 3.08 6.75 -24.93
C PHE A 111 3.91 7.89 -24.32
N GLY A 112 3.24 8.89 -23.75
CA GLY A 112 3.90 10.03 -23.10
C GLY A 112 4.35 11.13 -24.08
N ILE A 113 5.63 11.53 -23.98
CA ILE A 113 6.21 12.62 -24.77
C ILE A 113 7.38 12.08 -25.58
N TYR A 114 7.19 11.94 -26.89
CA TYR A 114 8.19 11.45 -27.82
C TYR A 114 8.14 12.25 -29.12
N LYS A 115 9.27 12.29 -29.82
CA LYS A 115 9.37 12.85 -31.17
C LYS A 115 8.65 11.91 -32.14
N ARG A 116 7.58 12.42 -32.74
CA ARG A 116 6.78 11.69 -33.72
C ARG A 116 7.51 11.59 -35.06
N ILE A 117 7.52 10.40 -35.65
CA ILE A 117 8.10 10.14 -36.98
C ILE A 117 7.03 10.30 -38.05
N LYS A 118 5.88 9.64 -37.87
CA LYS A 118 4.73 9.75 -38.78
C LYS A 118 3.82 10.89 -38.32
N PRO A 119 3.66 12.00 -39.08
CA PRO A 119 2.85 13.13 -38.64
C PRO A 119 1.40 12.71 -38.36
N LEU A 120 0.71 13.46 -37.50
CA LEU A 120 -0.69 13.17 -37.18
C LEU A 120 -1.57 13.29 -38.43
N PRO A 121 -2.61 12.47 -38.56
CA PRO A 121 -3.61 12.62 -39.62
C PRO A 121 -4.22 14.03 -39.59
N THR A 122 -4.30 14.68 -40.75
CA THR A 122 -4.90 16.03 -40.88
C THR A 122 -6.40 16.03 -40.60
N LYS A 123 -7.10 14.97 -41.03
CA LYS A 123 -8.51 14.72 -40.72
C LYS A 123 -8.59 13.86 -39.47
N LYS A 124 -9.25 14.39 -38.44
CA LYS A 124 -9.52 13.68 -37.20
C LYS A 124 -10.82 12.85 -37.30
N THR A 125 -10.89 11.74 -36.56
CA THR A 125 -12.06 10.85 -36.52
C THR A 125 -12.58 10.71 -35.09
N GLY A 126 -13.86 11.03 -34.89
CA GLY A 126 -14.51 10.99 -33.58
C GLY A 126 -14.13 12.18 -32.68
N LYS A 127 -15.09 12.65 -31.88
CA LYS A 127 -14.93 13.72 -30.90
C LYS A 127 -15.07 13.17 -29.49
N VAL A 128 -14.05 13.40 -28.65
CA VAL A 128 -14.03 13.01 -27.24
C VAL A 128 -13.88 14.25 -26.36
N ILE A 129 -14.74 14.35 -25.34
CA ILE A 129 -14.58 15.32 -24.24
C ILE A 129 -14.02 14.61 -23.02
N ILE A 130 -12.94 15.15 -22.47
CA ILE A 130 -12.32 14.64 -21.24
C ILE A 130 -12.60 15.63 -20.11
N ILE A 131 -13.17 15.15 -19.01
CA ILE A 131 -13.49 15.97 -17.84
C ILE A 131 -12.35 15.81 -16.84
N GLY A 132 -11.57 16.88 -16.63
CA GLY A 132 -10.38 16.93 -15.79
C GLY A 132 -9.07 16.83 -16.58
N SER A 133 -8.11 17.69 -16.25
CA SER A 133 -6.76 17.72 -16.83
C SER A 133 -5.69 17.31 -15.81
N GLY A 134 -6.04 16.37 -14.92
CA GLY A 134 -5.07 15.61 -14.15
C GLY A 134 -4.27 14.64 -15.03
N VAL A 135 -3.34 13.91 -14.42
CA VAL A 135 -2.43 12.99 -15.16
C VAL A 135 -3.20 11.94 -15.98
N SER A 136 -4.29 11.38 -15.45
CA SER A 136 -5.15 10.44 -16.19
C SER A 136 -5.77 11.06 -17.45
N GLY A 137 -6.37 12.25 -17.31
CA GLY A 137 -6.97 12.97 -18.44
C GLY A 137 -5.94 13.39 -19.49
N LEU A 138 -4.76 13.87 -19.06
CA LEU A 138 -3.67 14.27 -19.96
C LEU A 138 -3.08 13.07 -20.72
N ALA A 139 -2.86 11.94 -20.04
CA ALA A 139 -2.37 10.71 -20.65
C ALA A 139 -3.36 10.19 -21.71
N ALA A 140 -4.65 10.13 -21.37
CA ALA A 140 -5.69 9.73 -22.30
C ALA A 140 -5.77 10.67 -23.52
N ALA A 141 -5.72 11.98 -23.28
CA ALA A 141 -5.78 12.98 -24.34
C ALA A 141 -4.66 12.82 -25.36
N ARG A 142 -3.42 12.64 -24.88
CA ARG A 142 -2.25 12.43 -25.74
C ARG A 142 -2.40 11.18 -26.59
N GLN A 143 -2.83 10.06 -26.00
CA GLN A 143 -3.04 8.82 -26.75
C GLN A 143 -4.16 8.95 -27.79
N LEU A 144 -5.33 9.47 -27.41
CA LEU A 144 -6.45 9.65 -28.34
C LEU A 144 -6.11 10.59 -29.49
N GLN A 145 -5.38 11.67 -29.23
CA GLN A 145 -4.85 12.55 -30.27
C GLN A 145 -3.83 11.82 -31.16
N SER A 146 -2.96 10.98 -30.57
CA SER A 146 -2.02 10.13 -31.31
C SER A 146 -2.74 9.18 -32.28
N PHE A 147 -3.90 8.65 -31.88
CA PHE A 147 -4.76 7.82 -32.70
C PHE A 147 -5.58 8.61 -33.74
N GLY A 148 -5.42 9.93 -33.81
CA GLY A 148 -6.09 10.79 -34.78
C GLY A 148 -7.51 11.20 -34.38
N MET A 149 -7.88 11.14 -33.10
CA MET A 149 -9.18 11.63 -32.62
C MET A 149 -9.16 13.12 -32.29
N ASP A 150 -10.33 13.76 -32.33
CA ASP A 150 -10.49 15.12 -31.82
C ASP A 150 -10.81 15.14 -30.34
N VAL A 151 -9.97 15.81 -29.55
CA VAL A 151 -9.99 15.74 -28.09
C VAL A 151 -9.96 17.15 -27.51
N THR A 152 -10.87 17.42 -26.58
CA THR A 152 -10.86 18.67 -25.78
C THR A 152 -10.98 18.30 -24.31
N LEU A 153 -10.13 18.89 -23.47
CA LEU A 153 -10.17 18.71 -22.00
C LEU A 153 -10.90 19.89 -21.35
N LEU A 154 -11.75 19.61 -20.37
CA LEU A 154 -12.43 20.62 -19.55
C LEU A 154 -11.90 20.55 -18.13
N GLU A 155 -11.27 21.63 -17.67
CA GLU A 155 -10.63 21.71 -16.35
C GLU A 155 -11.22 22.85 -15.54
N ALA A 156 -11.67 22.55 -14.32
CA ALA A 156 -12.28 23.55 -13.44
C ALA A 156 -11.24 24.55 -12.91
N ARG A 157 -10.00 24.10 -12.68
CA ARG A 157 -8.90 24.93 -12.19
C ARG A 157 -8.35 25.84 -13.29
N ASP A 158 -7.54 26.79 -12.87
CA ASP A 158 -6.72 27.67 -13.71
C ASP A 158 -5.37 27.03 -14.11
N ARG A 159 -5.19 25.74 -13.80
CA ARG A 159 -3.97 24.97 -14.07
C ARG A 159 -4.29 23.50 -14.38
N VAL A 160 -3.34 22.83 -15.00
CA VAL A 160 -3.33 21.37 -15.18
C VAL A 160 -2.81 20.63 -13.94
N GLY A 161 -2.79 19.29 -14.02
CA GLY A 161 -2.11 18.41 -13.06
C GLY A 161 -3.01 17.94 -11.92
N GLY A 162 -4.07 18.70 -11.58
CA GLY A 162 -5.02 18.34 -10.54
C GLY A 162 -4.34 18.16 -9.18
N ARG A 163 -4.29 16.92 -8.69
CA ARG A 163 -3.62 16.54 -7.43
C ARG A 163 -2.10 16.46 -7.52
N VAL A 164 -1.52 16.65 -8.70
CA VAL A 164 -0.10 17.05 -8.84
C VAL A 164 -0.08 18.58 -8.80
N ALA A 165 0.33 19.13 -7.66
CA ALA A 165 0.21 20.56 -7.37
C ALA A 165 1.50 21.11 -6.73
N THR A 166 2.24 21.88 -7.51
CA THR A 166 3.53 22.47 -7.10
C THR A 166 3.34 23.95 -6.77
N PHE A 167 3.69 24.33 -5.54
CA PHE A 167 3.88 25.73 -5.14
C PHE A 167 5.20 26.25 -5.72
N ARG A 168 5.17 27.46 -6.31
CA ARG A 168 6.35 28.14 -6.84
C ARG A 168 6.31 29.62 -6.47
N LYS A 169 7.33 30.12 -5.78
CA LYS A 169 7.51 31.55 -5.49
C LYS A 169 9.01 31.87 -5.37
N GLY A 170 9.51 32.70 -6.29
CA GLY A 170 10.95 32.95 -6.41
C GLY A 170 11.72 31.64 -6.62
N ASN A 171 12.68 31.37 -5.73
CA ASN A 171 13.48 30.14 -5.75
C ASN A 171 12.83 28.97 -4.99
N TYR A 172 11.70 29.18 -4.32
CA TYR A 172 11.01 28.13 -3.59
C TYR A 172 10.12 27.32 -4.53
N VAL A 173 10.31 26.00 -4.48
CA VAL A 173 9.50 25.01 -5.20
C VAL A 173 9.17 23.90 -4.20
N ALA A 174 7.88 23.63 -3.99
CA ALA A 174 7.43 22.57 -3.08
C ALA A 174 6.11 21.95 -3.54
N ASP A 175 5.99 20.63 -3.47
CA ASP A 175 4.78 19.92 -3.89
C ASP A 175 3.77 19.73 -2.75
N LEU A 176 2.61 20.38 -2.89
CA LEU A 176 1.44 20.21 -2.02
C LEU A 176 0.70 18.89 -2.30
N GLY A 177 0.88 18.35 -3.50
CA GLY A 177 0.25 17.13 -4.00
C GLY A 177 1.21 15.93 -4.04
N ALA A 178 1.16 15.14 -5.11
CA ALA A 178 2.15 14.07 -5.32
C ALA A 178 3.59 14.61 -5.39
N MET A 179 4.54 13.94 -4.73
CA MET A 179 5.96 14.33 -4.71
C MET A 179 6.93 13.14 -4.83
N VAL A 180 6.46 11.92 -4.58
CA VAL A 180 7.26 10.68 -4.57
C VAL A 180 6.95 9.85 -5.82
N VAL A 181 7.98 9.25 -6.40
CA VAL A 181 7.92 8.13 -7.33
C VAL A 181 8.37 6.89 -6.55
N THR A 182 7.53 5.86 -6.48
CA THR A 182 7.59 4.77 -5.49
C THR A 182 8.78 3.79 -5.68
N GLY A 183 9.36 3.32 -4.56
CA GLY A 183 10.55 2.45 -4.37
C GLY A 183 11.13 2.62 -2.94
N LEU A 184 11.48 1.63 -2.13
CA LEU A 184 11.71 1.83 -0.67
C LEU A 184 12.94 2.70 -0.29
N ASP A 185 12.86 3.46 0.81
CA ASP A 185 14.02 3.89 1.62
C ASP A 185 13.60 4.36 3.03
N PHE A 186 14.44 4.02 4.02
CA PHE A 186 14.17 4.06 5.47
C PHE A 186 14.54 5.38 6.16
N ILE A 187 14.06 5.52 7.41
CA ILE A 187 14.06 6.72 8.26
C ILE A 187 15.20 6.65 9.30
N ASN A 188 15.78 7.80 9.68
CA ASN A 188 16.66 7.92 10.86
C ASN A 188 15.93 8.73 11.95
N THR A 189 16.06 8.32 13.22
CA THR A 189 15.41 8.98 14.36
C THR A 189 16.39 9.36 15.49
N GLU A 190 15.98 10.30 16.36
CA GLU A 190 16.67 10.65 17.62
C GLU A 190 16.18 9.81 18.82
N VAL A 191 15.36 8.78 18.57
CA VAL A 191 15.03 7.77 19.57
C VAL A 191 16.30 6.93 19.80
N PRO A 192 16.61 6.48 21.03
CA PRO A 192 17.70 5.52 21.21
C PRO A 192 17.47 4.35 20.25
N LYS A 193 18.46 4.06 19.41
CA LYS A 193 18.34 3.12 18.30
C LYS A 193 17.67 1.79 18.70
N GLU A 194 18.00 1.29 19.89
CA GLU A 194 17.38 0.10 20.48
C GLU A 194 15.85 0.20 20.64
N LYS A 195 15.33 1.35 21.10
CA LYS A 195 13.88 1.56 21.25
C LYS A 195 13.19 1.74 19.91
N ASP A 196 13.84 2.39 18.96
CA ASP A 196 13.31 2.56 17.60
C ASP A 196 13.14 1.20 16.94
N GLU A 197 14.22 0.40 16.91
CA GLU A 197 14.24 -0.94 16.33
C GLU A 197 13.25 -1.89 17.04
N MET A 198 13.18 -1.86 18.37
CA MET A 198 12.25 -2.70 19.14
C MET A 198 10.79 -2.38 18.83
N VAL A 199 10.41 -1.09 18.81
CA VAL A 199 9.02 -0.69 18.57
C VAL A 199 8.64 -0.87 17.10
N GLU A 200 9.55 -0.62 16.17
CA GLU A 200 9.35 -0.90 14.75
C GLU A 200 9.16 -2.40 14.51
N GLN A 201 9.99 -3.26 15.12
CA GLN A 201 9.84 -4.70 15.04
C GLN A 201 8.48 -5.16 15.57
N GLU A 202 8.03 -4.61 16.72
CA GLU A 202 6.73 -4.97 17.28
C GLU A 202 5.56 -4.42 16.44
N PHE A 203 5.70 -3.23 15.84
CA PHE A 203 4.74 -2.71 14.87
C PHE A 203 4.55 -3.68 13.69
N ASN A 204 5.64 -4.17 13.10
CA ASN A 204 5.57 -5.13 11.99
C ASN A 204 4.93 -6.46 12.43
N ARG A 205 5.29 -6.97 13.61
CA ARG A 205 4.67 -8.18 14.21
C ARG A 205 3.17 -8.00 14.44
N LEU A 206 2.72 -6.82 14.87
CA LEU A 206 1.30 -6.52 15.01
C LEU A 206 0.57 -6.56 13.66
N LEU A 207 1.18 -6.04 12.59
CA LEU A 207 0.59 -6.13 11.24
C LEU A 207 0.48 -7.59 10.77
N GLU A 208 1.55 -8.39 10.91
CA GLU A 208 1.53 -9.83 10.60
C GLU A 208 0.43 -10.56 11.39
N ALA A 209 0.28 -10.24 12.68
CA ALA A 209 -0.77 -10.81 13.52
C ALA A 209 -2.17 -10.44 13.04
N THR A 210 -2.40 -9.22 12.55
CA THR A 210 -3.69 -8.86 11.95
C THR A 210 -3.96 -9.61 10.64
N SER A 211 -2.92 -9.85 9.83
CA SER A 211 -3.04 -10.70 8.63
C SER A 211 -3.38 -12.14 8.99
N TYR A 212 -2.76 -12.70 10.05
CA TYR A 212 -3.13 -14.00 10.61
C TYR A 212 -4.59 -14.03 11.06
N LEU A 213 -5.04 -13.01 11.79
CA LEU A 213 -6.44 -12.86 12.24
C LEU A 213 -7.42 -12.88 11.06
N SER A 214 -7.09 -12.16 9.99
CA SER A 214 -7.89 -12.04 8.77
C SER A 214 -7.96 -13.35 7.98
N HIS A 215 -6.79 -13.96 7.69
CA HIS A 215 -6.67 -15.04 6.72
C HIS A 215 -6.77 -16.44 7.34
N GLN A 216 -6.37 -16.61 8.60
CA GLN A 216 -6.36 -17.91 9.28
C GLN A 216 -7.57 -18.10 10.19
N LEU A 217 -8.04 -17.04 10.85
CA LEU A 217 -9.20 -17.11 11.77
C LEU A 217 -10.50 -16.56 11.17
N ASP A 218 -10.46 -16.03 9.95
CA ASP A 218 -11.57 -15.36 9.25
C ASP A 218 -12.25 -14.27 10.11
N PHE A 219 -11.46 -13.51 10.88
CA PHE A 219 -11.93 -12.41 11.73
C PHE A 219 -12.26 -11.15 10.90
N ASN A 220 -13.13 -11.28 9.91
CA ASN A 220 -13.42 -10.23 8.92
C ASN A 220 -14.77 -9.53 9.16
N VAL A 221 -15.64 -10.09 10.01
CA VAL A 221 -16.95 -9.54 10.34
C VAL A 221 -17.15 -9.58 11.85
N LEU A 222 -17.52 -8.45 12.45
CA LEU A 222 -17.87 -8.34 13.86
C LEU A 222 -19.20 -7.60 13.98
N ASN A 223 -20.19 -8.21 14.65
CA ASN A 223 -21.52 -7.64 14.83
C ASN A 223 -22.17 -7.16 13.52
N ASN A 224 -22.11 -8.01 12.49
CA ASN A 224 -22.63 -7.77 11.14
C ASN A 224 -22.00 -6.56 10.42
N LYS A 225 -20.84 -6.07 10.89
CA LYS A 225 -20.06 -5.01 10.24
C LYS A 225 -18.70 -5.56 9.81
N PRO A 226 -18.16 -5.10 8.67
CA PRO A 226 -16.81 -5.45 8.26
C PRO A 226 -15.80 -4.94 9.31
N VAL A 227 -14.82 -5.76 9.64
CA VAL A 227 -13.74 -5.39 10.58
C VAL A 227 -12.73 -4.49 9.87
N SER A 228 -12.31 -3.44 10.56
CA SER A 228 -11.25 -2.54 10.11
C SER A 228 -9.88 -2.96 10.61
N LEU A 229 -8.82 -2.51 9.94
CA LEU A 229 -7.44 -2.74 10.40
C LEU A 229 -7.21 -2.19 11.82
N GLY A 230 -7.75 -1.00 12.12
CA GLY A 230 -7.65 -0.41 13.46
C GLY A 230 -8.29 -1.27 14.55
N GLN A 231 -9.47 -1.85 14.29
CA GLN A 231 -10.12 -2.77 15.23
C GLN A 231 -9.31 -4.06 15.44
N ALA A 232 -8.72 -4.61 14.38
CA ALA A 232 -7.88 -5.79 14.49
C ALA A 232 -6.62 -5.52 15.31
N LEU A 233 -5.95 -4.39 15.07
CA LEU A 233 -4.78 -3.96 15.86
C LEU A 233 -5.13 -3.80 17.35
N GLU A 234 -6.28 -3.18 17.66
CA GLU A 234 -6.75 -3.07 19.05
C GLU A 234 -6.97 -4.45 19.70
N VAL A 235 -7.59 -5.38 18.99
CA VAL A 235 -7.81 -6.76 19.48
C VAL A 235 -6.47 -7.46 19.73
N VAL A 236 -5.53 -7.39 18.79
CA VAL A 236 -4.21 -8.03 18.94
C VAL A 236 -3.48 -7.44 20.14
N ILE A 237 -3.40 -6.12 20.28
CA ILE A 237 -2.74 -5.46 21.41
C ILE A 237 -3.36 -5.90 22.75
N GLN A 238 -4.70 -5.95 22.84
CA GLN A 238 -5.39 -6.41 24.04
C GLN A 238 -5.08 -7.88 24.37
N LEU A 239 -4.92 -8.74 23.36
CA LEU A 239 -4.52 -10.13 23.57
C LEU A 239 -3.07 -10.24 24.05
N GLN A 240 -2.16 -9.39 23.57
CA GLN A 240 -0.78 -9.33 24.06
C GLN A 240 -0.73 -8.84 25.53
N GLU A 241 -1.46 -7.78 25.86
CA GLU A 241 -1.59 -7.30 27.25
C GLU A 241 -2.20 -8.35 28.18
N LYS A 242 -3.21 -9.09 27.70
CA LYS A 242 -3.78 -10.21 28.43
C LYS A 242 -2.74 -11.30 28.66
N HIS A 243 -1.97 -11.68 27.64
CA HIS A 243 -0.96 -12.73 27.75
C HIS A 243 0.12 -12.38 28.78
N VAL A 244 0.59 -11.12 28.82
CA VAL A 244 1.52 -10.66 29.87
C VAL A 244 0.93 -10.86 31.27
N LYS A 245 -0.35 -10.57 31.47
CA LYS A 245 -1.03 -10.81 32.75
C LYS A 245 -1.17 -12.30 33.07
N ASP A 246 -1.45 -13.13 32.08
CA ASP A 246 -1.55 -14.58 32.25
C ASP A 246 -0.18 -15.18 32.68
N GLU A 247 0.93 -14.74 32.07
CA GLU A 247 2.29 -15.14 32.44
C GLU A 247 2.65 -14.72 33.88
N GLN A 248 2.31 -13.50 34.28
CA GLN A 248 2.48 -13.02 35.64
C GLN A 248 1.71 -13.90 36.64
N ILE A 249 0.43 -14.16 36.36
CA ILE A 249 -0.41 -15.01 37.21
C ILE A 249 0.17 -16.42 37.33
N GLU A 250 0.63 -17.00 36.22
CA GLU A 250 1.25 -18.32 36.22
C GLU A 250 2.56 -18.35 37.04
N HIS A 251 3.41 -17.34 36.87
CA HIS A 251 4.65 -17.20 37.62
C HIS A 251 4.41 -17.12 39.14
N TRP A 252 3.51 -16.24 39.58
CA TRP A 252 3.19 -16.13 41.01
C TRP A 252 2.52 -17.39 41.57
N LYS A 253 1.73 -18.11 40.77
CA LYS A 253 1.19 -19.42 41.17
C LYS A 253 2.29 -20.45 41.41
N LYS A 254 3.36 -20.44 40.60
CA LYS A 254 4.52 -21.33 40.81
C LYS A 254 5.23 -21.02 42.13
N ILE A 255 5.42 -19.74 42.45
CA ILE A 255 5.98 -19.29 43.72
C ILE A 255 5.11 -19.75 44.89
N VAL A 256 3.80 -19.46 44.87
CA VAL A 256 2.87 -19.86 45.93
C VAL A 256 2.88 -21.38 46.13
N LYS A 257 2.88 -22.16 45.04
CA LYS A 257 2.97 -23.62 45.12
C LYS A 257 4.26 -24.07 45.82
N THR A 258 5.41 -23.50 45.46
CA THR A 258 6.69 -23.82 46.12
C THR A 258 6.73 -23.38 47.57
N GLN A 259 6.11 -22.25 47.92
CA GLN A 259 5.94 -21.82 49.32
C GLN A 259 5.02 -22.74 50.12
N GLU A 260 3.95 -23.27 49.52
CA GLU A 260 3.07 -24.26 50.14
C GLU A 260 3.81 -25.57 50.41
N GLU A 261 4.57 -26.07 49.44
CA GLU A 261 5.44 -27.24 49.59
C GLU A 261 6.46 -27.03 50.73
N LEU A 262 7.09 -25.84 50.79
CA LEU A 262 8.03 -25.48 51.85
C LEU A 262 7.34 -25.38 53.21
N LYS A 263 6.14 -24.79 53.29
CA LYS A 263 5.35 -24.71 54.53
C LYS A 263 5.01 -26.10 55.07
N GLU A 264 4.58 -27.02 54.21
CA GLU A 264 4.32 -28.41 54.61
C GLU A 264 5.58 -29.11 55.12
N LEU A 265 6.72 -28.91 54.43
CA LEU A 265 8.02 -29.43 54.82
C LEU A 265 8.45 -28.91 56.20
N LEU A 266 8.38 -27.59 56.41
CA LEU A 266 8.73 -26.95 57.68
C LEU A 266 7.85 -27.45 58.83
N ASN A 267 6.55 -27.62 58.60
CA ASN A 267 5.65 -28.22 59.60
C ASN A 267 6.07 -29.65 59.96
N LYS A 268 6.48 -30.48 58.99
CA LYS A 268 7.02 -31.82 59.25
C LYS A 268 8.31 -31.75 60.07
N MET A 269 9.24 -30.87 59.71
CA MET A 269 10.51 -30.69 60.41
C MET A 269 10.31 -30.22 61.86
N VAL A 270 9.41 -29.26 62.11
CA VAL A 270 9.09 -28.78 63.47
C VAL A 270 8.56 -29.94 64.33
N ASN A 271 7.62 -30.73 63.80
CA ASN A 271 7.08 -31.88 64.52
C ASN A 271 8.15 -32.96 64.78
N LEU A 272 9.02 -33.21 63.80
CA LEU A 272 10.10 -34.19 63.93
C LEU A 272 11.15 -33.73 64.95
N LYS A 273 11.46 -32.44 64.99
CA LYS A 273 12.38 -31.83 65.97
C LYS A 273 11.87 -31.99 67.41
N GLU A 274 10.58 -31.80 67.67
CA GLU A 274 10.01 -32.05 69.00
C GLU A 274 10.10 -33.55 69.38
N LYS A 275 9.86 -34.48 68.44
CA LYS A 275 10.06 -35.92 68.69
C LYS A 275 11.53 -36.26 69.00
N ILE A 276 12.48 -35.69 68.25
CA ILE A 276 13.92 -35.86 68.50
C ILE A 276 14.28 -35.35 69.90
N LYS A 277 13.76 -34.19 70.29
CA LYS A 277 13.99 -33.58 71.61
C LYS A 277 13.47 -34.47 72.73
N GLU A 278 12.25 -34.99 72.62
CA GLU A 278 11.67 -35.92 73.60
C GLU A 278 12.48 -37.23 73.68
N LEU A 279 12.81 -37.81 72.53
CA LEU A 279 13.53 -39.08 72.45
C LEU A 279 14.98 -38.96 72.95
N HIS A 280 15.62 -37.81 72.73
CA HIS A 280 16.94 -37.50 73.28
C HIS A 280 16.90 -37.44 74.81
N GLN A 281 15.87 -36.81 75.39
CA GLN A 281 15.67 -36.77 76.84
C GLN A 281 15.51 -38.19 77.41
N GLN A 282 14.69 -39.04 76.78
CA GLN A 282 14.53 -40.45 77.17
C GLN A 282 15.84 -41.25 77.04
N TYR A 283 16.62 -41.03 75.98
CA TYR A 283 17.95 -41.63 75.82
C TYR A 283 18.92 -41.19 76.92
N LYS A 284 18.89 -39.92 77.31
CA LYS A 284 19.75 -39.37 78.36
C LYS A 284 19.41 -39.99 79.71
N GLU A 285 18.14 -40.04 80.07
CA GLU A 285 17.64 -40.68 81.29
C GLU A 285 18.02 -42.17 81.33
N ALA A 286 17.81 -42.90 80.23
CA ALA A 286 18.24 -44.30 80.13
C ALA A 286 19.77 -44.42 80.30
N SER A 287 20.55 -43.48 79.77
CA SER A 287 22.02 -43.46 79.83
C SER A 287 22.59 -43.08 81.20
N GLU A 288 21.82 -42.45 82.09
CA GLU A 288 22.26 -42.07 83.45
C GLU A 288 22.40 -43.26 84.41
N VAL A 289 21.74 -44.39 84.13
CA VAL A 289 21.72 -45.61 84.97
C VAL A 289 23.08 -46.32 85.03
N LYS A 290 24.14 -45.80 85.66
CA LYS A 290 25.55 -46.27 85.51
C LYS A 290 25.81 -47.81 85.45
N PRO A 291 26.78 -48.29 84.65
CA PRO A 291 27.17 -49.71 84.62
C PRO A 291 27.71 -50.25 85.95
N PRO A 292 27.59 -51.56 86.23
CA PRO A 292 26.95 -52.59 85.39
C PRO A 292 25.41 -52.54 85.45
N ARG A 293 24.74 -52.79 84.32
CA ARG A 293 23.27 -52.78 84.16
C ARG A 293 22.79 -54.12 83.61
N ASP A 294 21.52 -54.47 83.82
CA ASP A 294 20.94 -55.67 83.19
C ASP A 294 20.71 -55.49 81.67
N ILE A 295 20.43 -56.59 80.98
CA ILE A 295 20.30 -56.60 79.51
C ILE A 295 19.12 -55.76 79.01
N THR A 296 18.09 -55.54 79.83
CA THR A 296 16.92 -54.73 79.45
C THR A 296 17.25 -53.24 79.50
N ALA A 297 18.01 -52.81 80.51
CA ALA A 297 18.53 -51.44 80.60
C ALA A 297 19.55 -51.14 79.49
N GLU A 298 20.43 -52.09 79.15
CA GLU A 298 21.35 -51.95 78.03
C GLU A 298 20.60 -51.90 76.68
N PHE A 299 19.61 -52.77 76.48
CA PHE A 299 18.74 -52.75 75.31
C PHE A 299 18.00 -51.41 75.16
N LEU A 300 17.49 -50.85 76.26
CA LEU A 300 16.77 -49.56 76.24
C LEU A 300 17.68 -48.43 75.74
N VAL A 301 18.92 -48.34 76.23
CA VAL A 301 19.90 -47.36 75.76
C VAL A 301 20.19 -47.53 74.27
N LYS A 302 20.45 -48.77 73.82
CA LYS A 302 20.74 -49.07 72.41
C LYS A 302 19.54 -48.82 71.50
N SER A 303 18.33 -49.18 71.92
CA SER A 303 17.10 -48.94 71.17
C SER A 303 16.83 -47.45 71.00
N LYS A 304 16.89 -46.67 72.09
CA LYS A 304 16.68 -45.22 72.03
C LYS A 304 17.76 -44.51 71.22
N HIS A 305 19.01 -44.96 71.29
CA HIS A 305 20.07 -44.46 70.41
C HIS A 305 19.75 -44.74 68.94
N ARG A 306 19.36 -45.97 68.57
CA ARG A 306 18.99 -46.31 67.18
C ARG A 306 17.85 -45.42 66.69
N ASP A 307 16.79 -45.31 67.48
CA ASP A 307 15.60 -44.54 67.12
C ASP A 307 15.92 -43.06 66.96
N LEU A 308 16.75 -42.51 67.86
CA LEU A 308 17.21 -41.13 67.77
C LEU A 308 18.04 -40.90 66.51
N THR A 309 18.98 -41.80 66.19
CA THR A 309 19.78 -41.72 64.96
C THR A 309 18.91 -41.79 63.71
N ALA A 310 17.87 -42.63 63.70
CA ALA A 310 16.94 -42.73 62.58
C ALA A 310 16.14 -41.43 62.36
N LEU A 311 15.59 -40.83 63.44
CA LEU A 311 14.87 -39.56 63.33
C LEU A 311 15.79 -38.40 62.95
N CYS A 312 17.03 -38.34 63.45
CA CYS A 312 17.99 -37.33 63.03
C CYS A 312 18.30 -37.44 61.53
N LYS A 313 18.47 -38.66 61.00
CA LYS A 313 18.69 -38.87 59.56
C LYS A 313 17.49 -38.40 58.74
N GLU A 314 16.26 -38.70 59.16
CA GLU A 314 15.04 -38.22 58.49
C GLU A 314 14.96 -36.68 58.53
N TYR A 315 15.39 -36.05 59.63
CA TYR A 315 15.46 -34.60 59.75
C TYR A 315 16.49 -33.99 58.78
N ASP A 316 17.66 -34.61 58.65
CA ASP A 316 18.71 -34.17 57.72
C ASP A 316 18.25 -34.24 56.26
N GLU A 317 17.53 -35.30 55.87
CA GLU A 317 16.92 -35.44 54.52
C GLU A 317 15.86 -34.36 54.24
N LEU A 318 15.04 -34.03 55.24
CA LEU A 318 14.08 -32.92 55.15
C LEU A 318 14.80 -31.57 55.05
N ALA A 319 15.90 -31.35 55.79
CA ALA A 319 16.70 -30.13 55.71
C ALA A 319 17.39 -29.96 54.35
N GLU A 320 17.87 -31.05 53.73
CA GLU A 320 18.38 -31.00 52.36
C GLU A 320 17.29 -30.62 51.36
N THR A 321 16.08 -31.15 51.54
CA THR A 321 14.91 -30.78 50.72
C THR A 321 14.52 -29.32 50.93
N GLN A 322 14.64 -28.80 52.15
CA GLN A 322 14.38 -27.39 52.47
C GLN A 322 15.30 -26.48 51.65
N GLY A 323 16.61 -26.77 51.64
CA GLY A 323 17.58 -26.00 50.85
C GLY A 323 17.24 -25.96 49.36
N LYS A 324 16.80 -27.09 48.78
CA LYS A 324 16.38 -27.16 47.35
C LYS A 324 15.14 -26.31 47.07
N LEU A 325 14.16 -26.32 47.97
CA LEU A 325 12.95 -25.50 47.81
C LEU A 325 13.24 -24.01 47.98
N GLU A 326 14.11 -23.64 48.91
CA GLU A 326 14.56 -22.25 49.12
C GLU A 326 15.35 -21.73 47.91
N GLU A 327 16.26 -22.51 47.35
CA GLU A 327 17.01 -22.16 46.13
C GLU A 327 16.07 -21.96 44.94
N LYS A 328 15.11 -22.89 44.74
CA LYS A 328 14.09 -22.76 43.71
C LYS A 328 13.20 -21.52 43.90
N LEU A 329 12.90 -21.16 45.14
CA LEU A 329 12.13 -19.95 45.43
C LEU A 329 12.92 -18.69 45.03
N GLN A 330 14.21 -18.62 45.38
CA GLN A 330 15.09 -17.52 44.99
C GLN A 330 15.23 -17.42 43.47
N GLU A 331 15.34 -18.55 42.78
CA GLU A 331 15.40 -18.59 41.32
C GLU A 331 14.13 -17.99 40.69
N LEU A 332 12.95 -18.37 41.19
CA LEU A 332 11.69 -17.81 40.71
C LEU A 332 11.59 -16.31 41.01
N GLU A 333 11.88 -15.89 42.24
CA GLU A 333 11.81 -14.47 42.65
C GLU A 333 12.80 -13.57 41.89
N ALA A 334 13.95 -14.12 41.45
CA ALA A 334 14.95 -13.39 40.68
C ALA A 334 14.61 -13.23 39.19
N ASN A 335 13.68 -14.04 38.65
CA ASN A 335 13.35 -14.08 37.22
C ASN A 335 11.86 -13.82 36.96
N PRO A 336 11.33 -12.63 37.31
CA PRO A 336 9.96 -12.29 37.00
C PRO A 336 9.74 -12.16 35.48
N PRO A 337 8.55 -12.48 34.97
CA PRO A 337 8.19 -12.19 33.58
C PRO A 337 8.06 -10.66 33.36
N SER A 338 7.85 -10.26 32.10
CA SER A 338 7.62 -8.86 31.74
C SER A 338 6.51 -8.21 32.58
N ASP A 339 6.74 -6.98 33.03
CA ASP A 339 5.79 -6.23 33.86
C ASP A 339 4.63 -5.64 33.02
N VAL A 340 4.97 -5.14 31.83
CA VAL A 340 4.02 -4.58 30.86
C VAL A 340 4.34 -5.07 29.46
N TYR A 341 3.34 -5.07 28.58
CA TYR A 341 3.57 -5.31 27.17
C TYR A 341 4.24 -4.10 26.51
N LEU A 342 3.67 -2.91 26.68
CA LEU A 342 4.23 -1.64 26.20
C LEU A 342 4.12 -0.59 27.31
N SER A 343 5.21 0.14 27.59
CA SER A 343 5.12 1.32 28.44
C SER A 343 4.41 2.48 27.72
N SER A 344 4.04 3.53 28.44
CA SER A 344 3.42 4.72 27.82
C SER A 344 4.30 5.35 26.74
N ARG A 345 5.63 5.32 26.93
CA ARG A 345 6.58 5.85 25.94
C ARG A 345 6.67 4.95 24.71
N ASP A 346 6.66 3.64 24.89
CA ASP A 346 6.68 2.68 23.76
C ASP A 346 5.39 2.80 22.96
N ARG A 347 4.25 2.96 23.64
CA ARG A 347 2.95 3.18 22.98
C ARG A 347 2.93 4.47 22.16
N GLN A 348 3.54 5.55 22.63
CA GLN A 348 3.63 6.81 21.87
C GLN A 348 4.47 6.65 20.59
N ILE A 349 5.60 5.94 20.67
CA ILE A 349 6.44 5.63 19.49
C ILE A 349 5.67 4.71 18.53
N LEU A 350 4.96 3.71 19.05
CA LEU A 350 4.10 2.84 18.24
C LEU A 350 2.98 3.62 17.53
N ASP A 351 2.37 4.59 18.23
CA ASP A 351 1.38 5.48 17.63
C ASP A 351 1.97 6.35 16.50
N TRP A 352 3.27 6.66 16.53
CA TRP A 352 3.93 7.32 15.39
C TRP A 352 4.03 6.39 14.17
N HIS A 353 4.33 5.10 14.34
CA HIS A 353 4.28 4.13 13.23
C HIS A 353 2.86 3.95 12.69
N PHE A 354 1.85 3.93 13.57
CA PHE A 354 0.46 3.95 13.12
C PHE A 354 0.11 5.24 12.35
N ALA A 355 0.59 6.40 12.80
CA ALA A 355 0.41 7.66 12.07
C ALA A 355 1.07 7.61 10.68
N ASN A 356 2.23 6.96 10.56
CA ASN A 356 2.90 6.76 9.28
C ASN A 356 2.10 5.84 8.34
N LEU A 357 1.47 4.80 8.87
CA LEU A 357 0.55 3.94 8.11
C LEU A 357 -0.74 4.68 7.69
N GLU A 358 -1.27 5.54 8.56
CA GLU A 358 -2.40 6.44 8.23
C GLU A 358 -2.02 7.49 7.19
N PHE A 359 -0.77 7.94 7.18
CA PHE A 359 -0.23 8.82 6.16
C PHE A 359 -0.17 8.12 4.80
N ALA A 360 0.40 6.92 4.74
CA ALA A 360 0.51 6.14 3.50
C ALA A 360 -0.87 5.92 2.86
N ASN A 361 -1.85 5.51 3.67
CA ASN A 361 -3.22 5.25 3.23
C ASN A 361 -4.12 6.50 3.19
N ALA A 362 -3.61 7.65 3.63
CA ALA A 362 -4.34 8.91 3.81
C ALA A 362 -5.68 8.78 4.55
N THR A 363 -5.78 7.90 5.53
CA THR A 363 -7.04 7.67 6.25
C THR A 363 -6.77 7.08 7.63
N PRO A 364 -7.66 7.28 8.63
CA PRO A 364 -7.55 6.59 9.91
C PRO A 364 -7.62 5.07 9.75
N LEU A 365 -6.86 4.33 10.55
CA LEU A 365 -6.81 2.85 10.48
C LEU A 365 -8.17 2.19 10.76
N SER A 366 -9.04 2.87 11.51
CA SER A 366 -10.42 2.46 11.79
C SER A 366 -11.32 2.39 10.55
N THR A 367 -10.86 2.92 9.41
CA THR A 367 -11.62 2.92 8.16
C THR A 367 -11.11 1.94 7.11
N LEU A 368 -9.86 1.47 7.23
CA LEU A 368 -9.25 0.54 6.29
C LEU A 368 -9.84 -0.86 6.44
N SER A 369 -10.11 -1.52 5.31
CA SER A 369 -10.57 -2.91 5.29
C SER A 369 -9.48 -3.84 5.81
N LEU A 370 -9.74 -4.59 6.89
CA LEU A 370 -8.75 -5.55 7.41
C LEU A 370 -8.27 -6.52 6.31
N LYS A 371 -9.18 -6.98 5.46
CA LYS A 371 -8.91 -8.04 4.48
C LYS A 371 -8.23 -7.55 3.19
N HIS A 372 -8.33 -6.26 2.90
CA HIS A 372 -8.08 -5.76 1.54
C HIS A 372 -7.32 -4.43 1.50
N TRP A 373 -6.83 -3.91 2.61
CA TRP A 373 -6.15 -2.61 2.62
C TRP A 373 -4.81 -2.64 1.87
N ASP A 374 -4.14 -3.79 1.87
CA ASP A 374 -2.82 -4.12 1.29
C ASP A 374 -2.93 -4.92 -0.02
N GLN A 375 -4.10 -4.92 -0.68
CA GLN A 375 -4.35 -5.75 -1.87
C GLN A 375 -3.54 -5.34 -3.12
N ASP A 376 -2.84 -4.21 -3.08
CA ASP A 376 -1.94 -3.73 -4.12
C ASP A 376 -0.44 -3.93 -3.82
N ASP A 377 -0.07 -4.45 -2.64
CA ASP A 377 1.31 -4.67 -2.23
C ASP A 377 2.06 -5.66 -3.16
N ASP A 378 1.35 -6.68 -3.67
CA ASP A 378 1.89 -7.65 -4.65
C ASP A 378 2.38 -7.00 -5.96
N PHE A 379 2.05 -5.73 -6.20
CA PHE A 379 2.38 -4.98 -7.41
C PHE A 379 3.35 -3.82 -7.15
N GLU A 380 3.98 -3.74 -5.97
CA GLU A 380 4.96 -2.70 -5.66
C GLU A 380 6.12 -2.69 -6.68
N PHE A 381 6.63 -1.50 -7.02
CA PHE A 381 7.80 -1.37 -7.88
C PHE A 381 9.09 -1.64 -7.10
N THR A 382 10.05 -2.29 -7.76
CA THR A 382 11.40 -2.43 -7.22
C THR A 382 12.21 -1.12 -7.37
N GLY A 383 13.16 -0.88 -6.47
CA GLY A 383 14.04 0.29 -6.48
C GLY A 383 13.80 1.24 -5.30
N SER A 384 14.50 2.39 -5.27
CA SER A 384 14.41 3.40 -4.19
C SER A 384 13.43 4.56 -4.50
N HIS A 385 13.07 5.31 -3.46
CA HIS A 385 12.02 6.35 -3.50
C HIS A 385 12.63 7.60 -4.12
N LEU A 386 12.06 8.08 -5.22
CA LEU A 386 12.57 9.27 -5.91
C LEU A 386 11.63 10.46 -5.72
N THR A 387 12.20 11.67 -5.70
CA THR A 387 11.40 12.91 -5.54
C THR A 387 11.57 13.81 -6.75
N VAL A 388 10.46 14.39 -7.23
CA VAL A 388 10.47 15.22 -8.45
C VAL A 388 10.85 16.66 -8.09
N ARG A 389 12.12 17.03 -8.28
CA ARG A 389 12.62 18.37 -7.88
C ARG A 389 12.16 19.55 -8.74
N ASN A 390 11.65 19.31 -9.96
CA ASN A 390 11.39 20.38 -10.95
C ASN A 390 9.93 20.51 -11.42
N GLY A 391 8.99 19.70 -10.90
CA GLY A 391 7.55 19.70 -11.23
C GLY A 391 7.17 19.24 -12.65
N TYR A 392 5.87 18.98 -12.87
CA TYR A 392 5.31 18.42 -14.12
C TYR A 392 4.88 19.50 -15.15
N SER A 393 4.96 19.19 -16.46
CA SER A 393 4.59 20.07 -17.58
C SER A 393 3.58 19.41 -18.55
N SER A 394 2.84 20.22 -19.33
CA SER A 394 1.88 19.76 -20.35
C SER A 394 1.93 20.64 -21.61
N GLU A 395 2.36 20.10 -22.75
CA GLU A 395 2.40 20.81 -24.04
C GLU A 395 1.47 20.18 -25.09
N GLY A 396 0.92 20.97 -26.02
CA GLY A 396 0.32 20.47 -27.28
C GLY A 396 -1.14 19.97 -27.27
N LEU A 397 -1.91 20.20 -26.21
CA LEU A 397 -3.32 19.76 -26.08
C LEU A 397 -4.32 20.92 -26.05
N ASP A 398 -5.55 20.71 -26.55
CA ASP A 398 -6.65 21.67 -26.42
C ASP A 398 -7.31 21.56 -25.04
N ILE A 399 -6.92 22.44 -24.13
CA ILE A 399 -7.37 22.45 -22.73
C ILE A 399 -8.18 23.72 -22.45
N LYS A 400 -9.42 23.55 -21.98
CA LYS A 400 -10.28 24.64 -21.50
C LYS A 400 -10.18 24.72 -19.99
N LEU A 401 -9.25 25.55 -19.50
CA LEU A 401 -9.12 25.90 -18.08
C LEU A 401 -10.30 26.75 -17.61
N ASN A 402 -10.47 26.88 -16.29
CA ASN A 402 -11.55 27.64 -15.66
C ASN A 402 -12.95 27.24 -16.14
N THR A 403 -13.14 25.97 -16.48
CA THR A 403 -14.36 25.43 -17.08
C THR A 403 -14.88 24.28 -16.22
N ALA A 404 -15.73 24.61 -15.24
CA ALA A 404 -16.31 23.62 -14.33
C ALA A 404 -17.50 22.93 -14.96
N VAL A 405 -17.39 21.63 -15.23
CA VAL A 405 -18.51 20.80 -15.68
C VAL A 405 -19.57 20.77 -14.58
N ARG A 406 -20.84 20.93 -14.97
CA ARG A 406 -22.02 20.87 -14.09
C ARG A 406 -22.94 19.71 -14.44
N GLN A 407 -22.99 19.32 -15.70
CA GLN A 407 -23.85 18.24 -16.13
C GLN A 407 -23.25 17.46 -17.31
N VAL A 408 -23.40 16.14 -17.27
CA VAL A 408 -23.00 15.22 -18.33
C VAL A 408 -24.24 14.51 -18.85
N ARG A 409 -24.62 14.80 -20.09
CA ARG A 409 -25.72 14.11 -20.80
C ARG A 409 -25.14 13.05 -21.72
N TYR A 410 -25.61 11.81 -21.64
CA TYR A 410 -25.19 10.72 -22.52
C TYR A 410 -26.39 9.93 -23.05
N THR A 411 -26.48 9.76 -24.36
CA THR A 411 -27.60 9.11 -25.07
C THR A 411 -27.06 8.15 -26.14
N ALA A 412 -27.92 7.34 -26.74
CA ALA A 412 -27.50 6.39 -27.78
C ALA A 412 -26.82 7.08 -28.99
N SER A 413 -27.17 8.34 -29.29
CA SER A 413 -26.67 9.09 -30.44
C SER A 413 -25.45 9.97 -30.15
N GLY A 414 -25.06 10.16 -28.89
CA GLY A 414 -23.91 10.97 -28.52
C GLY A 414 -24.01 11.55 -27.11
N CYS A 415 -23.16 12.53 -26.81
CA CYS A 415 -23.08 13.17 -25.50
C CYS A 415 -23.09 14.69 -25.61
N GLU A 416 -23.58 15.34 -24.55
CA GLU A 416 -23.48 16.79 -24.36
C GLU A 416 -22.98 17.09 -22.95
N VAL A 417 -21.86 17.81 -22.84
CA VAL A 417 -21.28 18.23 -21.56
C VAL A 417 -21.56 19.72 -21.35
N ILE A 418 -22.22 20.05 -20.24
CA ILE A 418 -22.57 21.40 -19.87
C ILE A 418 -21.61 21.86 -18.78
N ALA A 419 -20.93 22.98 -19.02
CA ALA A 419 -19.95 23.55 -18.12
C ALA A 419 -20.15 25.06 -17.96
N VAL A 420 -19.58 25.63 -16.91
CA VAL A 420 -19.61 27.07 -16.64
C VAL A 420 -18.20 27.61 -16.43
N ASN A 421 -18.00 28.90 -16.71
CA ASN A 421 -16.74 29.57 -16.37
C ASN A 421 -16.63 29.72 -14.85
N THR A 422 -15.54 29.27 -14.24
CA THR A 422 -15.36 29.37 -12.77
C THR A 422 -15.19 30.81 -12.29
N ARG A 423 -14.78 31.73 -13.17
CA ARG A 423 -14.67 33.17 -12.87
C ARG A 423 -16.00 33.91 -13.00
N SER A 424 -16.94 33.38 -13.78
CA SER A 424 -18.28 33.94 -13.99
C SER A 424 -19.26 32.83 -14.32
N THR A 425 -19.97 32.35 -13.28
CA THR A 425 -20.81 31.15 -13.37
C THR A 425 -22.05 31.32 -14.23
N SER A 426 -22.38 32.53 -14.65
CA SER A 426 -23.46 32.83 -15.61
C SER A 426 -23.10 32.45 -17.04
N GLN A 427 -21.81 32.36 -17.38
CA GLN A 427 -21.37 31.96 -18.71
C GLN A 427 -21.39 30.44 -18.83
N THR A 428 -22.30 29.93 -19.65
CA THR A 428 -22.50 28.49 -19.90
C THR A 428 -21.91 28.08 -21.24
N PHE A 429 -21.27 26.91 -21.27
CA PHE A 429 -20.74 26.27 -22.46
C PHE A 429 -21.40 24.90 -22.65
N ILE A 430 -21.65 24.53 -23.90
CA ILE A 430 -22.17 23.21 -24.29
C ILE A 430 -21.17 22.58 -25.25
N TYR A 431 -20.66 21.41 -24.90
CA TYR A 431 -19.73 20.65 -25.72
C TYR A 431 -20.41 19.36 -26.18
N LYS A 432 -20.62 19.22 -27.50
CA LYS A 432 -21.15 17.99 -28.10
C LYS A 432 -20.02 17.06 -28.50
N CYS A 433 -20.19 15.76 -28.30
CA CYS A 433 -19.17 14.76 -28.61
C CYS A 433 -19.75 13.36 -28.77
N ASP A 434 -18.92 12.46 -29.31
CA ASP A 434 -19.27 11.05 -29.48
C ASP A 434 -19.09 10.26 -28.18
N ALA A 435 -18.11 10.64 -27.36
CA ALA A 435 -17.82 10.00 -26.07
C ALA A 435 -17.34 11.01 -25.03
N VAL A 436 -17.60 10.70 -23.76
CA VAL A 436 -17.09 11.45 -22.61
C VAL A 436 -16.19 10.55 -21.78
N LEU A 437 -14.98 11.01 -21.47
CA LEU A 437 -14.10 10.39 -20.48
C LEU A 437 -14.16 11.21 -19.19
N CYS A 438 -14.75 10.64 -18.16
CA CYS A 438 -14.81 11.23 -16.82
C CYS A 438 -13.54 10.91 -16.04
N THR A 439 -12.82 11.93 -15.59
CA THR A 439 -11.67 11.79 -14.67
C THR A 439 -11.83 12.59 -13.38
N LEU A 440 -13.09 12.93 -13.04
CA LEU A 440 -13.42 13.57 -11.77
C LEU A 440 -12.89 12.73 -10.59
N PRO A 441 -12.24 13.33 -9.58
CA PRO A 441 -11.83 12.60 -8.39
C PRO A 441 -13.02 11.91 -7.70
N LEU A 442 -12.78 10.76 -7.06
CA LEU A 442 -13.81 10.01 -6.34
C LEU A 442 -14.53 10.88 -5.30
N GLY A 443 -13.81 11.76 -4.59
CA GLY A 443 -14.41 12.71 -3.66
C GLY A 443 -15.42 13.67 -4.30
N VAL A 444 -15.23 14.04 -5.58
CA VAL A 444 -16.21 14.85 -6.32
C VAL A 444 -17.43 14.03 -6.70
N LEU A 445 -17.23 12.76 -7.10
CA LEU A 445 -18.33 11.83 -7.39
C LEU A 445 -19.16 11.47 -6.15
N LYS A 446 -18.55 11.52 -4.95
CA LYS A 446 -19.21 11.30 -3.65
C LYS A 446 -20.03 12.48 -3.13
N GLN A 447 -19.92 13.67 -3.73
CA GLN A 447 -20.60 14.86 -3.19
C GLN A 447 -22.13 14.69 -3.15
N GLN A 448 -22.72 15.09 -2.03
CA GLN A 448 -24.16 15.19 -1.83
C GLN A 448 -24.50 16.56 -1.23
N PRO A 449 -25.26 17.43 -1.92
CA PRO A 449 -25.79 17.26 -3.28
C PRO A 449 -24.67 17.19 -4.35
N PRO A 450 -24.90 16.56 -5.53
CA PRO A 450 -23.87 16.38 -6.54
C PRO A 450 -23.37 17.71 -7.15
N ALA A 451 -22.06 17.90 -7.23
CA ALA A 451 -21.46 19.01 -7.98
C ALA A 451 -21.60 18.85 -9.51
N VAL A 452 -21.67 17.60 -9.98
CA VAL A 452 -21.87 17.23 -11.37
C VAL A 452 -23.05 16.26 -11.46
N GLN A 453 -24.06 16.65 -12.24
CA GLN A 453 -25.23 15.81 -12.49
C GLN A 453 -25.02 14.93 -13.73
N PHE A 454 -25.32 13.64 -13.62
CA PHE A 454 -25.35 12.73 -14.75
C PHE A 454 -26.80 12.57 -15.25
N VAL A 455 -27.00 12.66 -16.57
CA VAL A 455 -28.33 12.49 -17.20
C VAL A 455 -28.23 11.53 -18.40
N PRO A 456 -28.87 10.35 -18.34
CA PRO A 456 -29.61 9.80 -17.18
C PRO A 456 -28.70 9.60 -15.94
N PRO A 457 -29.26 9.36 -14.74
CA PRO A 457 -28.46 9.05 -13.57
C PRO A 457 -27.54 7.85 -13.80
N LEU A 458 -26.38 7.83 -13.12
CA LEU A 458 -25.52 6.67 -13.10
C LEU A 458 -26.26 5.46 -12.51
N PRO A 459 -26.03 4.25 -13.04
CA PRO A 459 -26.70 3.05 -12.53
C PRO A 459 -26.24 2.71 -11.11
N GLU A 460 -27.08 1.98 -10.38
CA GLU A 460 -26.88 1.65 -8.97
C GLU A 460 -25.52 0.98 -8.71
N TRP A 461 -25.12 0.02 -9.54
CA TRP A 461 -23.84 -0.68 -9.38
C TRP A 461 -22.63 0.27 -9.40
N LYS A 462 -22.72 1.40 -10.12
CA LYS A 462 -21.69 2.44 -10.15
C LYS A 462 -21.79 3.33 -8.92
N THR A 463 -22.98 3.81 -8.57
CA THR A 463 -23.14 4.69 -7.40
C THR A 463 -22.85 3.98 -6.08
N SER A 464 -23.19 2.71 -5.97
CA SER A 464 -22.90 1.89 -4.79
C SER A 464 -21.39 1.61 -4.64
N ALA A 465 -20.66 1.41 -5.75
CA ALA A 465 -19.20 1.35 -5.71
C ALA A 465 -18.60 2.71 -5.27
N VAL A 466 -19.07 3.82 -5.85
CA VAL A 466 -18.69 5.18 -5.41
C VAL A 466 -18.92 5.38 -3.91
N GLN A 467 -20.01 4.86 -3.35
CA GLN A 467 -20.31 4.97 -1.92
C GLN A 467 -19.39 4.10 -1.05
N ARG A 468 -19.20 2.81 -1.40
CA ARG A 468 -18.37 1.87 -0.64
C ARG A 468 -16.91 2.24 -0.58
N MET A 469 -16.31 2.66 -1.70
CA MET A 469 -14.88 2.98 -1.76
C MET A 469 -14.51 4.10 -0.78
N GLY A 470 -13.32 4.02 -0.16
CA GLY A 470 -12.79 5.08 0.67
C GLY A 470 -12.25 6.25 -0.15
N PHE A 471 -12.35 7.48 0.35
CA PHE A 471 -11.62 8.62 -0.21
C PHE A 471 -11.01 9.45 0.92
N GLY A 472 -9.71 9.27 1.10
CA GLY A 472 -8.91 9.75 2.23
C GLY A 472 -8.64 11.25 2.22
N ASN A 473 -7.88 11.67 3.21
CA ASN A 473 -7.32 13.00 3.33
C ASN A 473 -5.93 12.97 3.97
N LEU A 474 -5.00 13.74 3.41
CA LEU A 474 -3.72 14.07 4.03
C LEU A 474 -3.36 15.49 3.62
N ASN A 475 -2.70 16.24 4.49
CA ASN A 475 -2.30 17.60 4.20
C ASN A 475 -0.81 17.84 4.46
N LYS A 476 -0.28 18.90 3.86
CA LYS A 476 1.11 19.31 3.92
C LYS A 476 1.21 20.78 4.32
N VAL A 477 2.24 21.09 5.10
CA VAL A 477 2.62 22.45 5.50
C VAL A 477 4.01 22.74 4.97
N VAL A 478 4.11 23.63 3.99
CA VAL A 478 5.37 24.11 3.42
C VAL A 478 5.87 25.28 4.26
N LEU A 479 7.12 25.21 4.72
CA LEU A 479 7.80 26.23 5.50
C LEU A 479 9.08 26.65 4.78
N CYS A 480 9.09 27.84 4.18
CA CYS A 480 10.27 28.35 3.49
C CYS A 480 11.06 29.28 4.40
N PHE A 481 12.35 29.00 4.62
CA PHE A 481 13.24 29.79 5.46
C PHE A 481 14.27 30.56 4.63
N ASP A 482 15.07 31.41 5.27
CA ASP A 482 16.23 32.07 4.66
C ASP A 482 17.53 31.29 4.83
N ARG A 483 17.58 30.34 5.76
CA ARG A 483 18.73 29.49 6.04
C ARG A 483 18.30 28.09 6.49
N VAL A 484 19.17 27.11 6.26
CA VAL A 484 19.04 25.75 6.80
C VAL A 484 19.48 25.75 8.27
N PHE A 485 18.67 25.17 9.15
CA PHE A 485 18.99 25.00 10.59
C PHE A 485 18.84 23.54 11.06
N TRP A 486 18.46 22.64 10.16
CA TRP A 486 18.37 21.20 10.37
C TRP A 486 19.59 20.49 9.77
N ASP A 487 19.71 19.18 9.99
CA ASP A 487 20.77 18.37 9.37
C ASP A 487 20.51 18.22 7.86
N PRO A 488 21.38 18.74 6.97
CA PRO A 488 21.19 18.65 5.52
C PRO A 488 21.33 17.22 4.97
N SER A 489 21.98 16.30 5.71
CA SER A 489 22.17 14.90 5.33
C SER A 489 20.95 14.03 5.62
N VAL A 490 20.03 14.53 6.44
CA VAL A 490 18.80 13.85 6.83
C VAL A 490 17.65 14.33 5.95
N ASN A 491 17.06 13.42 5.18
CA ASN A 491 15.95 13.73 4.27
C ASN A 491 14.60 13.89 4.99
N LEU A 492 14.44 13.27 6.15
CA LEU A 492 13.21 13.31 6.92
C LEU A 492 13.46 12.98 8.40
N PHE A 493 12.64 13.54 9.29
CA PHE A 493 12.69 13.25 10.73
C PHE A 493 11.29 13.31 11.34
N GLY A 494 11.05 12.45 12.35
CA GLY A 494 9.76 12.30 13.01
C GLY A 494 9.57 13.20 14.24
N HIS A 495 8.32 13.47 14.57
CA HIS A 495 7.86 14.06 15.82
C HIS A 495 6.82 13.13 16.45
N VAL A 496 7.16 12.54 17.61
CA VAL A 496 6.26 11.63 18.34
C VAL A 496 5.19 12.44 19.06
N GLY A 497 3.94 12.26 18.65
CA GLY A 497 2.80 12.93 19.26
C GLY A 497 2.57 12.52 20.71
N SER A 498 2.05 13.43 21.53
CA SER A 498 1.82 13.15 22.96
C SER A 498 0.63 12.23 23.23
N THR A 499 -0.31 12.12 22.29
CA THR A 499 -1.54 11.31 22.43
C THR A 499 -1.85 10.56 21.15
N THR A 500 -2.55 9.43 21.26
CA THR A 500 -3.04 8.65 20.11
C THR A 500 -3.94 9.49 19.20
N ALA A 501 -4.79 10.37 19.77
CA ALA A 501 -5.68 11.21 18.98
C ALA A 501 -4.93 12.25 18.11
N SER A 502 -3.78 12.73 18.58
CA SER A 502 -2.95 13.71 17.88
C SER A 502 -1.76 13.07 17.15
N ARG A 503 -1.71 11.75 16.99
CA ARG A 503 -0.54 11.03 16.47
C ARG A 503 -0.13 11.44 15.07
N GLY A 504 -1.09 11.81 14.22
CA GLY A 504 -0.86 12.29 12.85
C GLY A 504 -0.68 13.80 12.73
N GLU A 505 -0.72 14.56 13.83
CA GLU A 505 -0.56 16.01 13.80
C GLU A 505 0.93 16.39 13.71
N LEU A 506 1.36 16.87 12.53
CA LEU A 506 2.73 17.35 12.31
C LEU A 506 3.79 16.31 12.69
N PHE A 507 3.51 15.03 12.42
CA PHE A 507 4.27 13.88 12.92
C PHE A 507 5.56 13.62 12.15
N LEU A 508 5.71 14.19 10.95
CA LEU A 508 6.82 13.92 10.04
C LEU A 508 7.20 15.18 9.25
N PHE A 509 8.50 15.47 9.18
CA PHE A 509 9.08 16.62 8.49
C PHE A 509 10.06 16.16 7.41
N TRP A 510 9.96 16.74 6.22
CA TRP A 510 10.76 16.37 5.05
C TRP A 510 11.66 17.53 4.59
N ASN A 511 12.91 17.19 4.29
CA ASN A 511 13.96 18.01 3.72
C ASN A 511 14.44 17.39 2.39
N LEU A 512 13.80 17.77 1.29
CA LEU A 512 14.04 17.17 -0.03
C LEU A 512 14.46 18.16 -1.12
N TYR A 513 14.31 19.45 -0.84
CA TYR A 513 14.49 20.53 -1.80
C TYR A 513 15.86 21.19 -1.62
N LYS A 514 16.36 21.80 -2.70
CA LYS A 514 17.64 22.53 -2.65
C LYS A 514 17.54 23.83 -1.87
N ALA A 515 16.38 24.50 -1.94
CA ALA A 515 16.10 25.69 -1.15
C ALA A 515 15.78 25.28 0.31
N PRO A 516 16.04 26.15 1.30
CA PRO A 516 15.75 25.89 2.71
C PRO A 516 14.24 25.80 2.96
N ILE A 517 13.68 24.62 2.69
CA ILE A 517 12.26 24.31 2.83
C ILE A 517 12.12 23.06 3.70
N LEU A 518 11.34 23.16 4.76
CA LEU A 518 10.79 22.00 5.45
C LEU A 518 9.34 21.80 5.03
N LEU A 519 8.94 20.55 4.89
CA LEU A 519 7.57 20.16 4.62
C LEU A 519 7.07 19.27 5.76
N ALA A 520 6.09 19.74 6.53
CA ALA A 520 5.46 18.97 7.60
C ALA A 520 4.21 18.25 7.10
N LEU A 521 3.95 17.05 7.60
CA LEU A 521 2.82 16.21 7.21
C LEU A 521 1.74 16.15 8.29
N VAL A 522 0.48 16.15 7.84
CA VAL A 522 -0.69 15.94 8.69
C VAL A 522 -1.50 14.77 8.14
N ALA A 523 -1.67 13.74 8.96
CA ALA A 523 -2.27 12.45 8.59
C ALA A 523 -3.35 11.98 9.58
N GLY A 524 -4.01 10.86 9.27
CA GLY A 524 -5.04 10.26 10.12
C GLY A 524 -6.19 11.21 10.43
N GLU A 525 -6.72 11.13 11.65
CA GLU A 525 -7.81 11.99 12.12
C GLU A 525 -7.44 13.48 12.12
N ALA A 526 -6.16 13.80 12.39
CA ALA A 526 -5.67 15.17 12.44
C ALA A 526 -5.81 15.88 11.09
N ALA A 527 -5.75 15.17 9.96
CA ALA A 527 -5.79 15.77 8.62
C ALA A 527 -7.09 16.54 8.37
N GLY A 528 -8.24 16.02 8.81
CA GLY A 528 -9.53 16.70 8.67
C GLY A 528 -9.74 17.81 9.70
N ILE A 529 -9.31 17.58 10.95
CA ILE A 529 -9.47 18.55 12.04
C ILE A 529 -8.65 19.82 11.76
N MET A 530 -7.40 19.66 11.30
CA MET A 530 -6.47 20.75 11.04
C MET A 530 -6.91 21.66 9.88
N GLU A 531 -7.77 21.21 8.95
CA GLU A 531 -8.29 22.10 7.89
C GLU A 531 -9.14 23.25 8.46
N ASN A 532 -9.73 23.08 9.65
CA ASN A 532 -10.56 24.09 10.32
C ASN A 532 -9.75 25.06 11.20
N ILE A 533 -8.43 24.95 11.19
CA ILE A 533 -7.52 25.81 11.96
C ILE A 533 -6.82 26.77 10.98
N SER A 534 -6.61 28.03 11.37
CA SER A 534 -5.92 29.01 10.54
C SER A 534 -4.44 28.67 10.31
N ASP A 535 -3.90 29.08 9.16
CA ASP A 535 -2.50 28.84 8.76
C ASP A 535 -1.52 29.29 9.85
N ASP A 536 -1.72 30.48 10.43
CA ASP A 536 -0.82 31.04 11.47
C ASP A 536 -0.69 30.14 12.70
N VAL A 537 -1.79 29.50 13.11
CA VAL A 537 -1.79 28.58 14.26
C VAL A 537 -1.08 27.29 13.89
N ILE A 538 -1.32 26.75 12.69
CA ILE A 538 -0.66 25.53 12.21
C ILE A 538 0.86 25.75 12.11
N VAL A 539 1.27 26.86 11.50
CA VAL A 539 2.68 27.26 11.41
C VAL A 539 3.27 27.48 12.81
N GLY A 540 2.52 28.13 13.71
CA GLY A 540 2.93 28.30 15.10
C GLY A 540 3.23 26.96 15.80
N ARG A 541 2.41 25.94 15.59
CA ARG A 541 2.64 24.58 16.10
C ARG A 541 3.87 23.93 15.47
N CYS A 542 4.08 24.06 14.15
CA CYS A 542 5.31 23.59 13.50
C CYS A 542 6.55 24.22 14.13
N LEU A 543 6.56 25.55 14.32
CA LEU A 543 7.69 26.26 14.91
C LEU A 543 7.92 25.85 16.36
N ALA A 544 6.87 25.57 17.14
CA ALA A 544 7.00 25.07 18.51
C ALA A 544 7.71 23.71 18.55
N ILE A 545 7.30 22.77 17.68
CA ILE A 545 7.94 21.44 17.54
C ILE A 545 9.41 21.59 17.14
N LEU A 546 9.68 22.34 16.07
CA LEU A 546 11.03 22.54 15.56
C LEU A 546 11.95 23.22 16.58
N LYS A 547 11.44 24.16 17.39
CA LYS A 547 12.20 24.78 18.48
C LYS A 547 12.50 23.81 19.62
N GLY A 548 11.63 22.83 19.86
CA GLY A 548 11.87 21.75 20.81
C GLY A 548 13.01 20.83 20.37
N ILE A 549 13.13 20.56 19.07
CA ILE A 549 14.16 19.69 18.49
C ILE A 549 15.49 20.44 18.31
N PHE A 550 15.49 21.56 17.59
CA PHE A 550 16.70 22.26 17.17
C PHE A 550 17.12 23.42 18.09
N GLY A 551 16.33 23.70 19.14
CA GLY A 551 16.55 24.80 20.07
C GLY A 551 15.90 26.12 19.65
N SER A 552 15.45 26.89 20.65
CA SER A 552 14.61 28.08 20.44
C SER A 552 15.26 29.22 19.65
N SER A 553 16.58 29.35 19.72
CA SER A 553 17.34 30.41 19.01
C SER A 553 17.74 30.03 17.59
N ALA A 554 17.74 28.73 17.25
CA ALA A 554 18.14 28.25 15.94
C ALA A 554 17.07 28.50 14.86
N VAL A 555 15.80 28.29 15.23
CA VAL A 555 14.64 28.30 14.33
C VAL A 555 14.18 29.74 14.03
N PRO A 556 14.38 30.26 12.81
CA PRO A 556 13.90 31.58 12.43
C PRO A 556 12.41 31.54 12.04
N GLN A 557 11.80 32.71 11.83
CA GLN A 557 10.47 32.80 11.21
C GLN A 557 10.55 32.44 9.71
N PRO A 558 9.58 31.67 9.18
CA PRO A 558 9.53 31.38 7.75
C PRO A 558 9.23 32.66 6.96
N LYS A 559 9.81 32.77 5.77
CA LYS A 559 9.54 33.86 4.81
C LYS A 559 8.25 33.64 4.04
N GLU A 560 7.93 32.37 3.77
CA GLU A 560 6.73 31.96 3.07
C GLU A 560 6.19 30.68 3.69
N THR A 561 4.87 30.56 3.72
CA THR A 561 4.18 29.38 4.25
C THR A 561 2.98 29.04 3.37
N VAL A 562 2.74 27.74 3.18
CA VAL A 562 1.56 27.26 2.46
C VAL A 562 1.02 26.02 3.15
N VAL A 563 -0.28 26.02 3.46
CA VAL A 563 -0.98 24.87 4.07
C VAL A 563 -1.99 24.31 3.06
N SER A 564 -1.89 23.02 2.72
CA SER A 564 -2.91 22.37 1.89
C SER A 564 -4.17 22.06 2.69
N ARG A 565 -5.32 22.07 2.01
CA ARG A 565 -6.63 21.63 2.56
C ARG A 565 -7.39 20.82 1.50
N TRP A 566 -6.93 19.59 1.26
CA TRP A 566 -7.40 18.78 0.15
C TRP A 566 -8.87 18.36 0.29
N ARG A 567 -9.41 18.20 1.51
CA ARG A 567 -10.83 17.89 1.73
C ARG A 567 -11.72 19.10 1.40
N ALA A 568 -11.31 20.30 1.79
CA ALA A 568 -12.03 21.53 1.49
C ALA A 568 -12.01 21.90 0.00
N ASP A 569 -10.97 21.48 -0.75
CA ASP A 569 -10.84 21.78 -2.18
C ASP A 569 -12.05 21.23 -3.00
N PRO A 570 -12.82 22.09 -3.69
CA PRO A 570 -14.02 21.69 -4.44
C PRO A 570 -13.78 20.78 -5.64
N TRP A 571 -12.55 20.75 -6.13
CA TRP A 571 -12.17 19.98 -7.30
C TRP A 571 -11.42 18.71 -6.94
N ALA A 572 -11.24 18.41 -5.64
CA ALA A 572 -10.64 17.17 -5.15
C ALA A 572 -11.52 16.47 -4.11
N ARG A 573 -11.97 17.19 -3.06
CA ARG A 573 -12.73 16.67 -1.90
C ARG A 573 -12.03 15.57 -1.11
N GLY A 574 -10.70 15.64 -1.02
CA GLY A 574 -9.83 14.68 -0.36
C GLY A 574 -8.53 14.49 -1.12
N SER A 575 -7.67 13.62 -0.60
CA SER A 575 -6.38 13.30 -1.20
C SER A 575 -6.52 12.22 -2.27
N TYR A 576 -6.77 10.96 -1.90
CA TYR A 576 -6.86 9.80 -2.82
C TYR A 576 -7.69 8.66 -2.22
N SER A 577 -8.02 7.64 -3.04
CA SER A 577 -8.83 6.52 -2.56
C SER A 577 -8.08 5.59 -1.63
N TYR A 578 -8.82 4.90 -0.77
CA TYR A 578 -8.34 3.78 0.03
C TYR A 578 -9.38 2.66 0.02
N VAL A 579 -8.99 1.43 0.36
CA VAL A 579 -9.90 0.30 0.45
C VAL A 579 -10.62 0.33 1.80
N ALA A 580 -11.82 0.93 1.83
CA ALA A 580 -12.60 1.04 3.06
C ALA A 580 -13.14 -0.30 3.53
N ALA A 581 -13.34 -0.47 4.85
CA ALA A 581 -14.04 -1.63 5.41
C ALA A 581 -15.43 -1.76 4.77
N GLY A 582 -15.69 -2.93 4.16
CA GLY A 582 -16.91 -3.20 3.37
C GLY A 582 -16.78 -2.91 1.86
N SER A 583 -15.63 -2.42 1.41
CA SER A 583 -15.21 -2.35 0.00
C SER A 583 -14.13 -3.39 -0.29
N SER A 584 -13.74 -3.53 -1.56
CA SER A 584 -12.65 -4.40 -2.01
C SER A 584 -12.06 -3.90 -3.32
N GLY A 585 -10.97 -4.53 -3.78
CA GLY A 585 -10.37 -4.26 -5.08
C GLY A 585 -11.35 -4.27 -6.26
N ASN A 586 -12.41 -5.08 -6.17
CA ASN A 586 -13.42 -5.17 -7.23
C ASN A 586 -14.21 -3.86 -7.44
N ASP A 587 -14.33 -3.01 -6.41
CA ASP A 587 -14.98 -1.71 -6.58
C ASP A 587 -14.18 -0.79 -7.52
N TYR A 588 -12.84 -0.91 -7.58
CA TYR A 588 -12.03 -0.20 -8.57
C TYR A 588 -12.32 -0.67 -10.01
N ASP A 589 -12.54 -1.98 -10.19
CA ASP A 589 -12.91 -2.56 -11.48
C ASP A 589 -14.32 -2.10 -11.91
N LEU A 590 -15.27 -2.05 -10.97
CA LEU A 590 -16.58 -1.43 -11.18
C LEU A 590 -16.43 0.03 -11.57
N MET A 591 -15.56 0.80 -10.89
CA MET A 591 -15.31 2.20 -11.25
C MET A 591 -14.75 2.36 -12.67
N ALA A 592 -13.94 1.40 -13.16
CA ALA A 592 -13.40 1.40 -14.51
C ALA A 592 -14.41 1.04 -15.63
N GLN A 593 -15.53 0.40 -15.30
CA GLN A 593 -16.50 -0.02 -16.32
C GLN A 593 -17.19 1.18 -16.99
N PRO A 594 -17.29 1.22 -18.33
CA PRO A 594 -17.99 2.30 -19.03
C PRO A 594 -19.51 2.15 -18.91
N ILE A 595 -20.24 3.23 -19.19
CA ILE A 595 -21.71 3.25 -19.21
C ILE A 595 -22.19 3.28 -20.65
N THR A 596 -23.08 2.33 -20.95
CA THR A 596 -23.83 2.25 -22.19
C THR A 596 -25.24 2.77 -21.94
N PRO A 597 -25.69 3.82 -22.66
CA PRO A 597 -27.06 4.31 -22.54
C PRO A 597 -28.04 3.27 -23.11
N GLY A 598 -29.30 3.34 -22.65
CA GLY A 598 -30.39 2.60 -23.27
C GLY A 598 -30.64 3.08 -24.72
N PRO A 599 -31.27 2.24 -25.55
CA PRO A 599 -31.61 2.61 -26.93
C PRO A 599 -32.60 3.79 -26.93
N SER A 600 -32.39 4.75 -27.83
CA SER A 600 -33.32 5.90 -27.98
C SER A 600 -34.68 5.48 -28.56
N ILE A 601 -34.69 4.44 -29.40
CA ILE A 601 -35.90 3.86 -30.00
C ILE A 601 -36.08 2.47 -29.38
N PRO A 602 -37.23 2.16 -28.75
CA PRO A 602 -37.50 0.82 -28.23
C PRO A 602 -37.32 -0.25 -29.33
N GLY A 603 -36.53 -1.29 -29.05
CA GLY A 603 -36.22 -2.35 -30.01
C GLY A 603 -35.06 -2.06 -30.97
N ALA A 604 -34.42 -0.89 -30.89
CA ALA A 604 -33.18 -0.65 -31.63
C ALA A 604 -32.02 -1.52 -31.10
N PRO A 605 -30.97 -1.76 -31.92
CA PRO A 605 -29.78 -2.49 -31.49
C PRO A 605 -29.14 -1.88 -30.26
N GLN A 606 -28.42 -2.70 -29.49
CA GLN A 606 -27.69 -2.27 -28.31
C GLN A 606 -26.75 -1.10 -28.68
N PRO A 607 -26.87 0.07 -28.02
CA PRO A 607 -25.98 1.19 -28.27
C PRO A 607 -24.54 0.88 -27.88
N ILE A 608 -23.61 1.66 -28.41
CA ILE A 608 -22.21 1.64 -27.97
C ILE A 608 -22.02 2.38 -26.64
N PRO A 609 -20.99 2.04 -25.83
CA PRO A 609 -20.65 2.80 -24.63
C PRO A 609 -20.34 4.26 -24.94
N ARG A 610 -20.77 5.18 -24.05
CA ARG A 610 -20.66 6.64 -24.26
C ARG A 610 -19.95 7.39 -23.15
N LEU A 611 -19.98 6.87 -21.93
CA LEU A 611 -19.35 7.48 -20.76
C LEU A 611 -18.32 6.53 -20.17
N PHE A 612 -17.05 6.92 -20.22
CA PHE A 612 -15.90 6.16 -19.78
C PHE A 612 -15.33 6.78 -18.49
N PHE A 613 -14.57 5.99 -17.73
CA PHE A 613 -14.01 6.41 -16.44
C PHE A 613 -12.52 6.08 -16.34
N ALA A 614 -11.71 7.09 -16.06
CA ALA A 614 -10.31 6.96 -15.72
C ALA A 614 -9.99 7.77 -14.45
N GLY A 615 -8.77 7.62 -13.94
CA GLY A 615 -8.33 8.21 -12.68
C GLY A 615 -7.79 7.15 -11.73
N GLU A 616 -7.07 7.58 -10.70
CA GLU A 616 -6.45 6.66 -9.72
C GLU A 616 -7.46 5.72 -9.03
N HIS A 617 -8.69 6.17 -8.80
CA HIS A 617 -9.77 5.37 -8.23
C HIS A 617 -10.41 4.37 -9.21
N THR A 618 -9.79 4.12 -10.37
CA THR A 618 -10.32 3.23 -11.41
C THR A 618 -9.31 2.16 -11.82
N ILE A 619 -8.19 2.00 -11.11
CA ILE A 619 -7.18 0.99 -11.42
C ILE A 619 -6.86 0.19 -10.15
N ARG A 620 -7.23 -1.08 -10.16
CA ARG A 620 -7.21 -1.94 -8.98
C ARG A 620 -5.82 -2.18 -8.41
N ASN A 621 -4.83 -2.38 -9.28
CA ASN A 621 -3.49 -2.81 -8.86
C ASN A 621 -2.56 -1.63 -8.55
N TYR A 622 -2.97 -0.40 -8.87
CA TYR A 622 -2.15 0.80 -8.65
C TYR A 622 -3.02 1.99 -8.21
N PRO A 623 -3.93 1.83 -7.24
CA PRO A 623 -4.80 2.92 -6.80
C PRO A 623 -3.97 4.06 -6.16
N ALA A 624 -4.60 5.19 -5.84
CA ALA A 624 -3.99 6.29 -5.09
C ALA A 624 -2.72 6.98 -5.67
N THR A 625 -2.23 6.53 -6.82
CA THR A 625 -0.91 6.92 -7.33
C THR A 625 -0.98 7.72 -8.64
N VAL A 626 0.11 8.44 -8.94
CA VAL A 626 0.29 9.15 -10.22
C VAL A 626 0.43 8.16 -11.38
N HIS A 627 1.21 7.09 -11.19
CA HIS A 627 1.37 6.06 -12.23
C HIS A 627 0.08 5.29 -12.47
N GLY A 628 -0.71 5.01 -11.43
CA GLY A 628 -2.06 4.45 -11.58
C GLY A 628 -2.98 5.36 -12.39
N ALA A 629 -3.01 6.66 -12.08
CA ALA A 629 -3.76 7.63 -12.87
C ALA A 629 -3.29 7.63 -14.34
N LEU A 630 -1.98 7.64 -14.59
CA LEU A 630 -1.41 7.57 -15.94
C LEU A 630 -1.90 6.32 -16.69
N LEU A 631 -1.72 5.13 -16.09
CA LEU A 631 -2.11 3.84 -16.68
C LEU A 631 -3.62 3.77 -16.96
N SER A 632 -4.47 4.27 -16.05
CA SER A 632 -5.91 4.34 -16.27
C SER A 632 -6.29 5.22 -17.47
N GLY A 633 -5.53 6.30 -17.72
CA GLY A 633 -5.71 7.17 -18.88
C GLY A 633 -5.33 6.46 -20.18
N LEU A 634 -4.21 5.75 -20.20
CA LEU A 634 -3.79 4.93 -21.34
C LEU A 634 -4.82 3.83 -21.65
N ARG A 635 -5.33 3.15 -20.62
CA ARG A 635 -6.38 2.12 -20.72
C ARG A 635 -7.64 2.64 -21.40
N GLU A 636 -8.21 3.74 -20.91
CA GLU A 636 -9.45 4.27 -21.50
C GLU A 636 -9.20 4.85 -22.90
N ALA A 637 -8.02 5.40 -23.18
CA ALA A 637 -7.70 5.83 -24.54
C ALA A 637 -7.69 4.66 -25.53
N GLY A 638 -7.07 3.53 -25.16
CA GLY A 638 -7.10 2.29 -25.96
C GLY A 638 -8.52 1.78 -26.17
N ARG A 639 -9.30 1.69 -25.08
CA ARG A 639 -10.70 1.22 -25.13
C ARG A 639 -11.60 2.11 -25.99
N ILE A 640 -11.50 3.43 -25.86
CA ILE A 640 -12.27 4.39 -26.67
C ILE A 640 -11.83 4.26 -28.14
N ALA A 641 -10.53 4.17 -28.42
CA ALA A 641 -10.06 3.99 -29.79
C ALA A 641 -10.53 2.67 -30.42
N ASP A 642 -10.49 1.56 -29.69
CA ASP A 642 -11.04 0.28 -30.16
C ASP A 642 -12.52 0.39 -30.51
N GLN A 643 -13.29 1.09 -29.67
CA GLN A 643 -14.74 1.24 -29.85
C GLN A 643 -15.12 2.13 -31.04
N PHE A 644 -14.38 3.22 -31.27
CA PHE A 644 -14.74 4.26 -32.25
C PHE A 644 -13.92 4.22 -33.55
N LEU A 645 -12.73 3.63 -33.53
CA LEU A 645 -11.84 3.50 -34.69
C LEU A 645 -11.70 2.03 -35.17
N GLY A 646 -12.13 1.07 -34.34
CA GLY A 646 -11.98 -0.36 -34.59
C GLY A 646 -10.62 -0.91 -34.13
N ALA A 647 -10.59 -2.22 -33.89
CA ALA A 647 -9.43 -2.97 -33.43
C ALA A 647 -8.93 -3.92 -34.53
N MET A 648 -8.30 -3.38 -35.57
CA MET A 648 -7.87 -4.18 -36.74
C MET A 648 -6.87 -5.30 -36.41
N TYR A 649 -6.21 -5.22 -35.25
CA TYR A 649 -5.24 -6.22 -34.79
C TYR A 649 -5.87 -7.51 -34.24
N THR A 650 -7.21 -7.54 -34.04
CA THR A 650 -7.92 -8.73 -33.51
C THR A 650 -8.36 -9.72 -34.59
N LEU A 651 -8.23 -9.37 -35.88
CA LEU A 651 -8.64 -10.23 -36.97
C LEU A 651 -7.56 -11.29 -37.26
N PRO A 652 -7.88 -12.60 -37.22
CA PRO A 652 -6.97 -13.64 -37.66
C PRO A 652 -6.77 -13.58 -39.18
N ARG A 653 -5.74 -14.26 -39.67
CA ARG A 653 -5.42 -14.42 -41.10
C ARG A 653 -6.70 -14.75 -41.89
N GLN A 654 -7.06 -13.94 -42.90
CA GLN A 654 -8.00 -14.44 -43.91
C GLN A 654 -7.32 -15.63 -44.59
N ALA A 655 -7.92 -16.82 -44.53
CA ALA A 655 -7.46 -17.95 -45.32
C ALA A 655 -7.50 -17.53 -46.79
N THR A 656 -6.33 -17.49 -47.44
CA THR A 656 -6.27 -17.35 -48.90
C THR A 656 -7.11 -18.46 -49.54
N PRO A 657 -8.02 -18.14 -50.49
CA PRO A 657 -8.74 -19.16 -51.26
C PRO A 657 -7.73 -20.10 -51.93
N GLY A 658 -8.03 -21.39 -51.90
CA GLY A 658 -7.08 -22.49 -52.10
C GLY A 658 -6.13 -22.37 -53.30
N VAL A 659 -4.87 -22.71 -53.04
CA VAL A 659 -3.99 -23.30 -54.06
C VAL A 659 -4.39 -24.78 -54.14
N PRO A 660 -4.78 -25.32 -55.30
CA PRO A 660 -5.10 -26.75 -55.42
C PRO A 660 -3.85 -27.56 -55.10
N ALA A 661 -4.00 -28.60 -54.27
CA ALA A 661 -2.96 -29.59 -54.07
C ALA A 661 -2.55 -30.17 -55.44
N GLN A 662 -1.29 -29.96 -55.83
CA GLN A 662 -0.72 -30.63 -56.98
C GLN A 662 -0.79 -32.14 -56.73
N GLN A 663 -1.55 -32.84 -57.57
CA GLN A 663 -1.52 -34.28 -57.69
C GLN A 663 -0.09 -34.71 -57.99
N SER A 664 0.46 -35.57 -57.15
CA SER A 664 1.66 -36.34 -57.43
C SER A 664 1.43 -37.19 -58.69
N PRO A 665 2.35 -37.20 -59.67
CA PRO A 665 2.22 -38.10 -60.81
C PRO A 665 2.52 -39.52 -60.35
N SER A 666 1.61 -40.42 -60.67
CA SER A 666 1.82 -41.85 -60.60
C SER A 666 2.84 -42.30 -61.66
N MET A 667 4.05 -42.65 -61.23
CA MET A 667 4.76 -43.88 -61.59
C MET A 667 6.01 -44.06 -60.75
#